data_AF-A0A521SE29-F1
#
_entry.id   AF-A0A521SE29-F1
#
_cell.length_a   1.000
_cell.length_b   1.000
_cell.length_c   1.000
_cell.angle_alpha   90.00
_cell.angle_beta   90.00
_cell.angle_gamma   90.00
#
_symmetry.space_group_name_H-M   'P 1'
#
loop_
_entity.id
_entity.type
_entity.pdbx_description
1 polymer ?
#
loop_
_entity_poly.entity_id
_entity_poly.type
_entity_poly.pdbx_seq_one_letter_code
_entity_poly.pdbx_strand_id
1 'polypeptide(L)'
;MSLLALTAFGLFFVNRARAAAPTGTLTGTAQSIVVGAATSTINTLTFTDVSPSEVTATNDLRIRIPAAVNAVWNPFDTTATIGGTASTSTSATVSYESNNKVLVINATERFSPLATLTIADLGIIGVNYETAAAALEFSIDGGAAYGTANVNTAITVTPATLTSTNVEPASLVAGRMTTSTITFTQTTSTPANGIIQVTFPSNFILTSVAVLDGTCTSMDGTFATAVVGQVVSITRSGGTTEPNGVQTCAIGRVINPGTGAAGTYAIETQASGGATQTIEQDAAVTADTFTAGSLTPANVEPVSLTRGVIGTVNVSLTTQSAIPVDGKIVVTFPTGFDVSQASGGTCSSMDGSFATAVSGQVVTITRSAGSVQNAAAESCTIANIKNPTTSGSGGTYQIKTTTTGNATIEENTAVAADTFSAPAGAGGGDTTPPGPVTNVSATLGTDGHSAVLAWTNPADADLAGVRVLRAAVSQALGTTLTETLAGTYTDLGLTAGATYYYTFHPVDAAGNVRTDATEYPFVVTASTSTPPATPPGTPPSAPPASPAAPTLPAGVAAGDLVRGTTAAVYAVSSDGKRHAFPNETVYRTWFPDFSGVKTVSDATLAALPLGKNVIMRPGTHPVKIVSDPKVYAIEPGGVLRWIPSEGIAQDLYGSSWAARVRDVDATLFADYASGEPLILGEIPTGTVVADGIGGYWWISTDASGKVRRHASANVLALNRFSSTFVIASRTGLPASGVDIVGFESGLALPYP
;
A
#
# COMPACT_ATOMS: atom_id res chain seq x y z
N MET A 1 -46.91 68.62 -12.97
CA MET A 1 -46.91 67.34 -13.72
C MET A 1 -46.83 67.66 -15.21
N SER A 2 -46.00 66.93 -15.95
CA SER A 2 -45.62 67.06 -17.38
C SER A 2 -44.78 68.29 -17.73
N LEU A 3 -43.44 68.27 -17.73
CA LEU A 3 -42.40 67.48 -18.45
C LEU A 3 -42.05 68.03 -19.85
N LEU A 4 -40.91 68.76 -19.85
CA LEU A 4 -39.87 69.00 -20.87
C LEU A 4 -40.18 69.15 -22.37
N ALA A 5 -39.66 70.26 -22.93
CA ALA A 5 -38.79 70.24 -24.12
C ALA A 5 -37.79 71.41 -24.01
N LEU A 6 -36.53 71.11 -23.69
CA LEU A 6 -35.42 72.07 -23.80
C LEU A 6 -34.47 71.55 -24.89
N THR A 7 -34.32 72.36 -25.93
CA THR A 7 -33.51 72.14 -27.11
C THR A 7 -32.02 72.22 -26.81
N ALA A 8 -31.27 71.33 -27.44
CA ALA A 8 -29.83 71.15 -27.32
C ALA A 8 -29.03 72.35 -27.86
N PHE A 9 -28.01 72.79 -27.10
CA PHE A 9 -26.86 73.53 -27.62
C PHE A 9 -25.61 72.74 -27.28
N GLY A 10 -24.83 72.41 -28.31
CA GLY A 10 -23.80 71.38 -28.30
C GLY A 10 -22.62 71.69 -27.39
N LEU A 11 -22.26 70.69 -26.58
CA LEU A 11 -20.94 70.57 -25.99
C LEU A 11 -20.07 69.79 -27.00
N PHE A 12 -19.09 70.46 -27.60
CA PHE A 12 -18.02 69.84 -28.38
C PHE A 12 -17.23 68.90 -27.45
N PHE A 13 -17.64 67.65 -27.35
CA PHE A 13 -16.73 66.59 -26.92
C PHE A 13 -15.78 66.36 -28.09
N VAL A 14 -14.56 66.89 -27.98
CA VAL A 14 -13.43 66.30 -28.69
C VAL A 14 -13.37 64.87 -28.17
N ASN A 15 -13.84 63.92 -28.97
CA ASN A 15 -13.41 62.55 -28.86
C ASN A 15 -11.88 62.60 -28.92
N ARG A 16 -11.21 62.53 -27.76
CA ARG A 16 -9.81 62.09 -27.74
C ARG A 16 -9.88 60.70 -28.36
N ALA A 17 -9.51 60.62 -29.63
CA ALA A 17 -9.26 59.36 -30.29
C ALA A 17 -8.41 58.54 -29.33
N ARG A 18 -8.76 57.25 -29.13
CA ARG A 18 -7.93 56.33 -28.35
C ARG A 18 -6.48 56.56 -28.77
N ALA A 19 -5.61 56.92 -27.82
CA ALA A 19 -4.20 57.14 -28.10
C ALA A 19 -3.66 55.92 -28.88
N ALA A 20 -3.10 56.16 -30.06
CA ALA A 20 -2.53 55.09 -30.87
C ALA A 20 -1.25 54.58 -30.18
N ALA A 21 -0.94 53.29 -30.36
CA ALA A 21 0.35 52.77 -29.92
C ALA A 21 1.48 53.52 -30.65
N PRO A 22 2.63 53.73 -30.00
CA PRO A 22 3.76 54.43 -30.62
C PRO A 22 4.29 53.67 -31.82
N THR A 23 4.78 54.40 -32.83
CA THR A 23 5.28 53.80 -34.09
C THR A 23 6.81 53.71 -34.16
N GLY A 24 7.52 54.25 -33.16
CA GLY A 24 8.97 54.08 -32.98
C GLY A 24 9.38 52.64 -32.70
N THR A 25 10.68 52.43 -32.49
CA THR A 25 11.22 51.10 -32.15
C THR A 25 12.07 51.16 -30.89
N LEU A 26 11.84 50.22 -29.97
CA LEU A 26 12.72 49.97 -28.82
C LEU A 26 13.48 48.66 -29.05
N THR A 27 14.81 48.73 -28.98
CA THR A 27 15.73 47.60 -29.18
C THR A 27 16.69 47.47 -28.00
N GLY A 28 17.29 46.30 -27.85
CA GLY A 28 18.18 45.99 -26.73
C GLY A 28 18.71 44.56 -26.83
N THR A 29 19.23 44.05 -25.72
CA THR A 29 19.68 42.66 -25.58
C THR A 29 18.93 41.98 -24.44
N ALA A 30 18.52 40.72 -24.64
CA ALA A 30 17.69 39.99 -23.69
C ALA A 30 18.46 39.79 -22.39
N GLN A 31 17.75 39.78 -21.27
CA GLN A 31 18.35 39.75 -19.95
C GLN A 31 17.64 38.75 -19.04
N SER A 32 18.44 37.96 -18.33
CA SER A 32 17.99 37.07 -17.27
C SER A 32 18.30 37.70 -15.92
N ILE A 33 17.33 37.71 -15.01
CA ILE A 33 17.49 38.19 -13.64
C ILE A 33 17.00 37.13 -12.65
N VAL A 34 17.55 37.13 -11.44
CA VAL A 34 17.23 36.14 -10.40
C VAL A 34 16.22 36.71 -9.40
N VAL A 35 15.23 35.90 -8.98
CA VAL A 35 14.25 36.28 -7.94
C VAL A 35 14.98 36.66 -6.64
N GLY A 36 14.61 37.79 -6.03
CA GLY A 36 15.11 38.19 -4.70
C GLY A 36 16.59 38.60 -4.66
N ALA A 37 17.30 38.55 -5.78
CA ALA A 37 18.68 39.01 -5.89
C ALA A 37 18.79 40.54 -5.79
N ALA A 38 20.00 41.03 -5.56
CA ALA A 38 20.32 42.45 -5.67
C ALA A 38 20.02 42.97 -7.09
N THR A 39 19.83 44.29 -7.20
CA THR A 39 19.56 44.99 -8.47
C THR A 39 20.51 44.54 -9.58
N SER A 40 19.94 44.13 -10.72
CA SER A 40 20.67 43.83 -11.96
C SER A 40 20.64 45.04 -12.89
N THR A 41 21.80 45.55 -13.29
CA THR A 41 21.88 46.66 -14.26
C THR A 41 21.34 46.23 -15.62
N ILE A 42 20.57 47.08 -16.29
CA ILE A 42 20.03 46.79 -17.62
C ILE A 42 21.10 46.73 -18.69
N ASN A 43 20.89 45.85 -19.67
CA ASN A 43 21.53 46.01 -20.96
C ASN A 43 21.11 47.35 -21.59
N THR A 44 22.02 48.00 -22.31
CA THR A 44 21.71 49.27 -22.99
C THR A 44 20.50 49.12 -23.91
N LEU A 45 19.49 49.94 -23.68
CA LEU A 45 18.31 50.04 -24.55
C LEU A 45 18.53 51.15 -25.56
N THR A 46 18.06 50.95 -26.79
CA THR A 46 18.07 51.96 -27.84
C THR A 46 16.68 52.18 -28.37
N PHE A 47 16.14 53.38 -28.13
CA PHE A 47 14.90 53.85 -28.75
C PHE A 47 15.23 54.64 -30.02
N THR A 48 14.49 54.38 -31.09
CA THR A 48 14.54 55.16 -32.34
C THR A 48 13.15 55.73 -32.60
N ASP A 49 13.08 57.06 -32.66
CA ASP A 49 11.84 57.79 -32.96
C ASP A 49 11.51 57.70 -34.46
N VAL A 50 10.35 58.23 -34.85
CA VAL A 50 9.85 58.22 -36.22
C VAL A 50 9.93 59.59 -36.89
N SER A 51 9.45 59.66 -38.13
CA SER A 51 9.29 60.90 -38.88
C SER A 51 7.83 61.05 -39.31
N PRO A 52 7.09 62.06 -38.82
CA PRO A 52 7.51 63.09 -37.87
C PRO A 52 7.67 62.53 -36.44
N SER A 53 8.59 63.10 -35.66
CA SER A 53 8.86 62.68 -34.26
C SER A 53 7.59 62.60 -33.41
N GLU A 54 7.48 61.54 -32.60
CA GLU A 54 6.37 61.35 -31.66
C GLU A 54 6.73 61.89 -30.26
N VAL A 55 8.01 61.92 -29.90
CA VAL A 55 8.48 62.34 -28.57
C VAL A 55 8.62 63.87 -28.46
N THR A 56 7.96 64.45 -27.47
CA THR A 56 8.01 65.89 -27.19
C THR A 56 8.18 66.15 -25.70
N ALA A 57 8.52 67.39 -25.33
CA ALA A 57 8.58 67.84 -23.94
C ALA A 57 7.24 67.76 -23.17
N THR A 58 6.14 67.48 -23.87
CA THR A 58 4.82 67.25 -23.24
C THR A 58 4.44 65.78 -23.22
N ASN A 59 5.10 64.96 -24.05
CA ASN A 59 4.73 63.58 -24.33
C ASN A 59 5.99 62.71 -24.20
N ASP A 60 6.40 62.49 -22.95
CA ASP A 60 7.59 61.71 -22.57
C ASP A 60 7.52 60.23 -22.99
N LEU A 61 8.68 59.57 -22.97
CA LEU A 61 8.82 58.13 -23.22
C LEU A 61 8.57 57.33 -21.94
N ARG A 62 7.67 56.35 -22.00
CA ARG A 62 7.48 55.32 -20.96
C ARG A 62 8.00 53.97 -21.45
N ILE A 63 8.76 53.27 -20.61
CA ILE A 63 9.19 51.88 -20.85
C ILE A 63 8.64 51.00 -19.72
N ARG A 64 7.81 50.03 -20.08
CA ARG A 64 7.08 49.16 -19.16
C ARG A 64 7.65 47.75 -19.18
N ILE A 65 7.89 47.21 -17.99
CA ILE A 65 8.04 45.77 -17.78
C ILE A 65 6.64 45.14 -17.87
N PRO A 66 6.40 44.17 -18.77
CA PRO A 66 5.08 43.57 -18.93
C PRO A 66 4.51 43.03 -17.62
N ALA A 67 3.18 43.04 -17.49
CA ALA A 67 2.50 42.56 -16.29
C ALA A 67 2.79 41.07 -16.00
N ALA A 68 3.04 40.27 -17.04
CA ALA A 68 3.36 38.85 -16.93
C ALA A 68 4.79 38.56 -16.44
N VAL A 69 5.68 39.57 -16.41
CA VAL A 69 7.06 39.42 -15.95
C VAL A 69 7.14 39.89 -14.50
N ASN A 70 7.64 39.05 -13.60
CA ASN A 70 7.78 39.40 -12.18
C ASN A 70 9.07 40.16 -11.92
N ALA A 71 9.22 41.31 -12.57
CA ALA A 71 10.32 42.23 -12.36
C ALA A 71 9.82 43.66 -12.18
N VAL A 72 10.57 44.49 -11.47
CA VAL A 72 10.31 45.93 -11.34
C VAL A 72 11.59 46.70 -11.61
N TRP A 73 11.46 47.93 -12.08
CA TRP A 73 12.57 48.87 -12.10
C TRP A 73 13.01 49.17 -10.66
N ASN A 74 14.30 49.36 -10.45
CA ASN A 74 14.85 49.74 -9.16
C ASN A 74 14.53 51.22 -8.87
N PRO A 75 13.62 51.53 -7.93
CA PRO A 75 13.22 52.91 -7.67
C PRO A 75 14.33 53.76 -7.04
N PHE A 76 15.40 53.14 -6.54
CA PHE A 76 16.55 53.85 -5.98
C PHE A 76 17.45 54.46 -7.08
N ASP A 77 17.33 54.01 -8.32
CA ASP A 77 18.06 54.59 -9.43
C ASP A 77 17.33 55.85 -9.91
N THR A 78 17.84 57.02 -9.53
CA THR A 78 17.21 58.31 -9.88
C THR A 78 17.79 58.94 -11.15
N THR A 79 18.86 58.35 -11.70
CA THR A 79 19.55 58.84 -12.89
C THR A 79 19.89 57.71 -13.84
N ALA A 80 19.71 57.92 -15.14
CA ALA A 80 20.17 57.04 -16.21
C ALA A 80 21.36 57.66 -16.95
N THR A 81 22.20 56.80 -17.54
CA THR A 81 23.17 57.24 -18.55
C THR A 81 22.46 57.36 -19.89
N ILE A 82 22.42 58.59 -20.41
CA ILE A 82 21.69 58.96 -21.63
C ILE A 82 22.68 59.28 -22.76
N GLY A 83 22.46 58.68 -23.93
CA GLY A 83 23.27 58.89 -25.14
C GLY A 83 22.44 58.87 -26.42
N GLY A 84 23.10 58.73 -27.57
CA GLY A 84 22.46 58.82 -28.89
C GLY A 84 22.28 60.27 -29.37
N THR A 85 21.61 60.45 -30.50
CA THR A 85 21.40 61.77 -31.12
C THR A 85 20.34 62.61 -30.40
N ALA A 86 19.50 62.01 -29.55
CA ALA A 86 18.49 62.67 -28.73
C ALA A 86 18.97 63.04 -27.31
N SER A 87 20.24 62.79 -26.97
CA SER A 87 20.75 62.92 -25.60
C SER A 87 20.61 64.33 -25.01
N THR A 88 20.83 65.37 -25.80
CA THR A 88 20.69 66.76 -25.37
C THR A 88 19.24 67.20 -25.18
N SER A 89 18.29 66.46 -25.77
CA SER A 89 16.85 66.71 -25.68
C SER A 89 16.17 65.82 -24.63
N THR A 90 16.95 65.14 -23.77
CA THR A 90 16.46 64.15 -22.82
C THR A 90 17.05 64.39 -21.42
N SER A 91 16.22 64.29 -20.39
CA SER A 91 16.66 64.35 -19.00
C SER A 91 17.40 63.06 -18.60
N ALA A 92 18.55 63.21 -17.93
CA ALA A 92 19.22 62.09 -17.26
C ALA A 92 18.49 61.65 -15.97
N THR A 93 17.73 62.55 -15.33
CA THR A 93 16.89 62.21 -14.19
C THR A 93 15.66 61.42 -14.66
N VAL A 94 15.41 60.29 -14.03
CA VAL A 94 14.30 59.38 -14.33
C VAL A 94 13.33 59.27 -13.17
N SER A 95 12.12 58.80 -13.44
CA SER A 95 11.12 58.49 -12.43
C SER A 95 10.36 57.21 -12.77
N TYR A 96 9.53 56.73 -11.84
CA TYR A 96 8.83 55.46 -11.97
C TYR A 96 7.34 55.59 -11.66
N GLU A 97 6.53 54.86 -12.41
CA GLU A 97 5.09 54.79 -12.28
C GLU A 97 4.62 53.33 -12.08
N SER A 98 3.34 53.15 -11.73
CA SER A 98 2.67 51.84 -11.66
C SER A 98 3.40 50.81 -10.79
N ASN A 99 3.71 51.17 -9.54
CA ASN A 99 4.47 50.31 -8.61
C ASN A 99 5.83 49.88 -9.20
N ASN A 100 6.53 50.83 -9.81
CA ASN A 100 7.85 50.66 -10.43
C ASN A 100 7.87 49.73 -11.65
N LYS A 101 6.71 49.47 -12.28
CA LYS A 101 6.64 48.72 -13.54
C LYS A 101 6.97 49.57 -14.76
N VAL A 102 6.86 50.89 -14.65
CA VAL A 102 7.03 51.81 -15.76
C VAL A 102 8.15 52.80 -15.43
N LEU A 103 9.19 52.80 -16.26
CA LEU A 103 10.26 53.80 -16.28
C LEU A 103 9.79 54.99 -17.11
N VAL A 104 9.95 56.19 -16.58
CA VAL A 104 9.62 57.45 -17.23
C VAL A 104 10.91 58.20 -17.59
N ILE A 105 11.08 58.46 -18.88
CA ILE A 105 12.20 59.23 -19.44
C ILE A 105 11.67 60.55 -19.99
N ASN A 106 11.95 61.65 -19.29
CA ASN A 106 11.43 62.96 -19.66
C ASN A 106 12.21 63.57 -20.83
N ALA A 107 11.49 64.02 -21.86
CA ALA A 107 12.09 64.80 -22.93
C ALA A 107 12.10 66.28 -22.52
N THR A 108 13.21 66.99 -22.73
CA THR A 108 13.29 68.43 -22.46
C THR A 108 12.81 69.26 -23.64
N GLU A 109 12.92 68.70 -24.84
CA GLU A 109 12.48 69.31 -26.11
C GLU A 109 11.94 68.21 -27.05
N ARG A 110 11.36 68.62 -28.18
CA ARG A 110 10.95 67.67 -29.23
C ARG A 110 12.18 67.01 -29.87
N PHE A 111 12.13 65.70 -30.04
CA PHE A 111 13.21 64.99 -30.71
C PHE A 111 13.29 65.37 -32.20
N SER A 112 14.50 65.33 -32.75
CA SER A 112 14.66 65.40 -34.20
C SER A 112 14.01 64.16 -34.85
N PRO A 113 13.42 64.27 -36.06
CA PRO A 113 12.91 63.09 -36.76
C PRO A 113 13.96 61.99 -36.87
N LEU A 114 13.58 60.74 -36.59
CA LEU A 114 14.47 59.56 -36.58
C LEU A 114 15.62 59.61 -35.55
N ALA A 115 15.53 60.47 -34.53
CA ALA A 115 16.56 60.53 -33.50
C ALA A 115 16.64 59.21 -32.69
N THR A 116 17.86 58.87 -32.27
CA THR A 116 18.13 57.72 -31.42
C THR A 116 18.44 58.16 -29.99
N LEU A 117 17.95 57.40 -29.02
CA LEU A 117 18.19 57.59 -27.60
C LEU A 117 18.71 56.27 -27.02
N THR A 118 19.90 56.29 -26.41
CA THR A 118 20.43 55.15 -25.66
C THR A 118 20.27 55.35 -24.16
N ILE A 119 19.83 54.32 -23.45
CA ILE A 119 19.51 54.34 -22.01
C ILE A 119 20.29 53.22 -21.32
N ALA A 120 21.07 53.54 -20.29
CA ALA A 120 21.89 52.59 -19.54
C ALA A 120 21.97 52.97 -18.05
N ASP A 121 22.66 52.13 -17.26
CA ASP A 121 22.95 52.32 -15.83
C ASP A 121 21.73 52.40 -14.91
N LEU A 122 20.60 51.83 -15.34
CA LEU A 122 19.42 51.60 -14.51
C LEU A 122 19.34 50.15 -14.06
N GLY A 123 18.65 49.91 -12.97
CA GLY A 123 18.49 48.60 -12.37
C GLY A 123 17.12 47.98 -12.54
N ILE A 124 17.07 46.66 -12.58
CA ILE A 124 15.86 45.83 -12.50
C ILE A 124 16.00 44.82 -11.37
N ILE A 125 14.91 44.58 -10.65
CA ILE A 125 14.83 43.65 -9.51
C ILE A 125 13.80 42.57 -9.85
N GLY A 126 14.21 41.29 -9.73
CA GLY A 126 13.31 40.14 -9.83
C GLY A 126 12.54 39.94 -8.52
N VAL A 127 11.21 39.78 -8.61
CA VAL A 127 10.31 39.69 -7.45
C VAL A 127 9.45 38.44 -7.54
N ASN A 128 8.81 38.06 -6.44
CA ASN A 128 7.81 36.99 -6.33
C ASN A 128 8.30 35.58 -6.72
N TYR A 129 8.41 35.27 -8.02
CA TYR A 129 8.73 33.95 -8.57
C TYR A 129 9.13 34.08 -10.05
N GLU A 130 9.69 33.01 -10.62
CA GLU A 130 10.13 32.94 -12.01
C GLU A 130 9.02 33.30 -13.02
N THR A 131 9.42 33.85 -14.16
CA THR A 131 8.51 34.15 -15.26
C THR A 131 9.20 33.96 -16.60
N ALA A 132 8.45 33.44 -17.57
CA ALA A 132 8.91 33.30 -18.95
C ALA A 132 9.36 34.64 -19.56
N ALA A 133 10.21 34.56 -20.58
CA ALA A 133 10.71 35.72 -21.31
C ALA A 133 9.57 36.53 -21.95
N ALA A 134 9.53 37.84 -21.69
CA ALA A 134 8.67 38.76 -22.45
C ALA A 134 9.41 40.07 -22.77
N ALA A 135 9.25 40.54 -24.01
CA ALA A 135 9.80 41.80 -24.49
C ALA A 135 9.26 42.97 -23.67
N LEU A 136 10.09 44.01 -23.49
CA LEU A 136 9.62 45.27 -22.92
C LEU A 136 8.49 45.87 -23.77
N GLU A 137 7.73 46.74 -23.16
CA GLU A 137 6.70 47.52 -23.83
C GLU A 137 7.06 49.00 -23.71
N PHE A 138 6.63 49.82 -24.66
CA PHE A 138 6.86 51.26 -24.58
C PHE A 138 5.67 52.06 -25.05
N SER A 139 5.54 53.29 -24.57
CA SER A 139 4.44 54.19 -24.87
C SER A 139 4.95 55.63 -24.93
N ILE A 140 4.31 56.42 -25.78
CA ILE A 140 4.43 57.88 -25.81
C ILE A 140 3.10 58.44 -25.27
N ASP A 141 3.15 59.55 -24.52
CA ASP A 141 1.96 60.25 -24.00
C ASP A 141 1.19 59.50 -22.88
N GLY A 142 1.81 59.40 -21.69
CA GLY A 142 1.11 59.00 -20.47
C GLY A 142 0.78 57.52 -20.33
N GLY A 143 1.29 56.64 -21.20
CA GLY A 143 1.10 55.19 -21.07
C GLY A 143 -0.29 54.70 -21.48
N ALA A 144 -1.06 55.49 -22.23
CA ALA A 144 -2.43 55.14 -22.60
C ALA A 144 -2.52 53.95 -23.57
N ALA A 145 -1.52 53.76 -24.42
CA ALA A 145 -1.37 52.60 -25.29
C ALA A 145 0.10 52.23 -25.43
N TYR A 146 0.42 50.96 -25.17
CA TYR A 146 1.77 50.43 -25.26
C TYR A 146 1.96 49.66 -26.57
N GLY A 147 3.08 49.92 -27.24
CA GLY A 147 3.61 49.10 -28.33
C GLY A 147 4.54 48.01 -27.78
N THR A 148 4.66 46.90 -28.52
CA THR A 148 5.60 45.83 -28.19
C THR A 148 6.99 46.22 -28.69
N ALA A 149 8.00 46.16 -27.82
CA ALA A 149 9.39 46.36 -28.23
C ALA A 149 9.92 45.15 -29.02
N ASN A 150 11.15 45.26 -29.51
CA ASN A 150 11.84 44.14 -30.11
C ASN A 150 11.96 42.97 -29.11
N VAL A 151 11.82 41.73 -29.59
CA VAL A 151 11.95 40.51 -28.78
C VAL A 151 13.28 40.41 -28.03
N ASN A 152 14.33 41.04 -28.55
CA ASN A 152 15.64 41.11 -27.90
C ASN A 152 15.66 42.07 -26.70
N THR A 153 14.57 42.73 -26.33
CA THR A 153 14.46 43.45 -25.05
C THR A 153 13.88 42.56 -23.95
N ALA A 154 13.68 41.26 -24.22
CA ALA A 154 13.00 40.38 -23.29
C ALA A 154 13.70 40.25 -21.95
N ILE A 155 12.90 40.30 -20.90
CA ILE A 155 13.31 40.01 -19.53
C ILE A 155 12.77 38.63 -19.17
N THR A 156 13.65 37.78 -18.65
CA THR A 156 13.31 36.50 -18.01
C THR A 156 13.67 36.57 -16.55
N VAL A 157 12.79 36.07 -15.69
CA VAL A 157 13.06 35.95 -14.25
C VAL A 157 13.27 34.47 -13.96
N THR A 158 14.44 34.12 -13.43
CA THR A 158 14.81 32.75 -13.07
C THR A 158 14.79 32.55 -11.56
N PRO A 159 14.53 31.33 -11.06
CA PRO A 159 14.57 31.04 -9.63
C PRO A 159 15.94 31.35 -9.01
N ALA A 160 15.94 31.71 -7.73
CA ALA A 160 17.14 31.73 -6.92
C ALA A 160 17.56 30.29 -6.53
N THR A 161 18.76 30.14 -5.95
CA THR A 161 19.32 28.82 -5.64
C THR A 161 19.15 28.50 -4.16
N LEU A 162 18.54 27.35 -3.86
CA LEU A 162 18.54 26.79 -2.51
C LEU A 162 19.94 26.28 -2.14
N THR A 163 20.32 26.40 -0.88
CA THR A 163 21.62 25.93 -0.38
C THR A 163 21.45 24.96 0.79
N SER A 164 22.50 24.21 1.14
CA SER A 164 22.48 23.22 2.24
C SER A 164 21.30 22.24 2.15
N THR A 165 21.02 21.78 0.93
CA THR A 165 19.91 20.91 0.59
C THR A 165 20.23 19.45 0.92
N ASN A 166 19.26 18.75 1.49
CA ASN A 166 19.34 17.32 1.74
C ASN A 166 17.94 16.69 1.72
N VAL A 167 17.86 15.44 1.27
CA VAL A 167 16.67 14.58 1.41
C VAL A 167 17.16 13.27 2.02
N GLU A 168 16.98 13.10 3.33
CA GLU A 168 17.56 11.98 4.09
C GLU A 168 16.48 10.95 4.47
N PRO A 169 16.50 9.74 3.89
CA PRO A 169 15.70 8.62 4.40
C PRO A 169 16.20 8.15 5.77
N ALA A 170 15.30 7.95 6.73
CA ALA A 170 15.66 7.45 8.06
C ALA A 170 16.19 6.01 8.06
N SER A 171 16.01 5.28 6.97
CA SER A 171 16.58 3.95 6.72
C SER A 171 17.12 3.92 5.31
N LEU A 172 18.38 3.51 5.12
CA LEU A 172 18.99 3.27 3.81
C LEU A 172 18.90 1.80 3.34
N VAL A 173 17.99 1.03 3.95
CA VAL A 173 17.67 -0.33 3.53
C VAL A 173 16.75 -0.29 2.30
N ALA A 174 17.14 -1.00 1.25
CA ALA A 174 16.44 -1.10 -0.02
C ALA A 174 15.00 -1.63 0.15
N GLY A 175 14.04 -1.09 -0.61
CA GLY A 175 12.63 -1.49 -0.57
C GLY A 175 11.89 -1.17 0.74
N ARG A 176 12.57 -0.62 1.74
CA ARG A 176 11.96 -0.33 3.04
C ARG A 176 11.09 0.91 2.95
N MET A 177 9.90 0.84 3.54
CA MET A 177 9.09 2.03 3.81
C MET A 177 9.71 2.81 4.96
N THR A 178 9.96 4.10 4.75
CA THR A 178 10.65 4.95 5.70
C THR A 178 10.08 6.38 5.69
N THR A 179 10.61 7.19 6.61
CA THR A 179 10.42 8.64 6.62
C THR A 179 11.61 9.30 5.94
N SER A 180 11.37 10.34 5.16
CA SER A 180 12.41 11.16 4.54
C SER A 180 12.39 12.57 5.15
N THR A 181 13.52 13.01 5.66
CA THR A 181 13.71 14.36 6.21
C THR A 181 14.26 15.26 5.12
N ILE A 182 13.58 16.35 4.83
CA ILE A 182 13.97 17.34 3.84
C ILE A 182 14.51 18.57 4.56
N THR A 183 15.73 18.97 4.23
CA THR A 183 16.37 20.18 4.76
C THR A 183 16.88 21.06 3.64
N PHE A 184 16.75 22.37 3.77
CA PHE A 184 17.31 23.35 2.84
C PHE A 184 17.46 24.71 3.53
N THR A 185 18.24 25.61 2.94
CA THR A 185 18.37 27.01 3.36
C THR A 185 17.86 27.91 2.26
N GLN A 186 16.85 28.73 2.59
CA GLN A 186 16.21 29.67 1.68
C GLN A 186 16.66 31.11 1.97
N THR A 187 16.80 31.91 0.92
CA THR A 187 17.22 33.33 0.98
C THR A 187 16.12 34.29 0.57
N THR A 188 15.07 33.77 -0.07
CA THR A 188 13.86 34.50 -0.39
C THR A 188 12.71 33.91 0.41
N SER A 189 11.88 34.76 0.98
CA SER A 189 10.80 34.32 1.84
C SER A 189 9.69 33.63 1.06
N THR A 190 9.22 32.51 1.57
CA THR A 190 8.10 31.77 0.96
C THR A 190 6.77 32.33 1.49
N PRO A 191 5.81 32.76 0.63
CA PRO A 191 4.51 33.28 1.07
C PRO A 191 3.72 32.26 1.90
N ALA A 192 2.82 32.70 2.80
CA ALA A 192 2.06 31.85 3.75
C ALA A 192 1.39 30.60 3.14
N ASN A 193 0.90 30.70 1.89
CA ASN A 193 0.28 29.58 1.18
C ASN A 193 1.21 28.92 0.14
N GLY A 194 2.51 29.09 0.30
CA GLY A 194 3.53 28.56 -0.60
C GLY A 194 3.66 27.04 -0.51
N ILE A 195 4.37 26.47 -1.48
CA ILE A 195 4.55 25.03 -1.64
C ILE A 195 6.03 24.71 -1.56
N ILE A 196 6.38 23.64 -0.84
CA ILE A 196 7.69 23.01 -0.93
C ILE A 196 7.52 21.78 -1.81
N GLN A 197 8.25 21.71 -2.92
CA GLN A 197 8.19 20.60 -3.84
C GLN A 197 9.48 19.81 -3.77
N VAL A 198 9.36 18.48 -3.67
CA VAL A 198 10.48 17.55 -3.65
C VAL A 198 10.28 16.55 -4.77
N THR A 199 11.21 16.51 -5.71
CA THR A 199 11.20 15.52 -6.79
C THR A 199 12.11 14.37 -6.41
N PHE A 200 11.52 13.19 -6.27
CA PHE A 200 12.25 11.96 -6.04
C PHE A 200 12.70 11.33 -7.37
N PRO A 201 13.81 10.58 -7.35
CA PRO A 201 14.16 9.73 -8.48
C PRO A 201 13.10 8.67 -8.78
N SER A 202 13.03 8.22 -10.04
CA SER A 202 11.99 7.29 -10.55
C SER A 202 11.92 5.90 -9.91
N ASN A 203 12.96 5.51 -9.18
CA ASN A 203 13.08 4.21 -8.51
C ASN A 203 12.47 4.21 -7.09
N PHE A 204 12.06 5.36 -6.55
CA PHE A 204 11.24 5.44 -5.34
C PHE A 204 9.76 5.15 -5.62
N ILE A 205 9.05 4.61 -4.64
CA ILE A 205 7.60 4.39 -4.73
C ILE A 205 6.89 5.32 -3.73
N LEU A 206 5.96 6.15 -4.23
CA LEU A 206 5.34 7.26 -3.51
C LEU A 206 3.80 7.15 -3.37
N THR A 207 3.25 5.94 -3.16
CA THR A 207 1.80 5.68 -3.29
C THR A 207 0.91 6.29 -2.21
N SER A 208 1.45 6.65 -1.04
CA SER A 208 0.65 7.19 0.07
C SER A 208 1.45 8.11 0.98
N VAL A 209 2.34 8.93 0.40
CA VAL A 209 3.19 9.85 1.15
C VAL A 209 2.34 10.85 1.94
N ALA A 210 2.73 11.10 3.19
CA ALA A 210 2.09 12.08 4.06
C ALA A 210 3.14 12.88 4.85
N VAL A 211 2.89 14.16 5.11
CA VAL A 211 3.67 14.90 6.13
C VAL A 211 3.35 14.33 7.50
N LEU A 212 4.37 14.13 8.32
CA LEU A 212 4.16 13.77 9.71
C LEU A 212 3.87 15.04 10.53
N ASP A 213 2.78 15.04 11.29
CA ASP A 213 2.40 16.17 12.14
C ASP A 213 3.56 16.60 13.07
N GLY A 214 3.83 17.91 13.12
CA GLY A 214 4.85 18.49 14.00
C GLY A 214 6.31 18.33 13.51
N THR A 215 6.55 17.82 12.30
CA THR A 215 7.91 17.63 11.77
C THR A 215 8.43 18.77 10.91
N CYS A 216 7.57 19.69 10.50
CA CYS A 216 7.96 20.96 9.89
C CYS A 216 8.27 22.00 10.98
N THR A 217 9.39 21.85 11.69
CA THR A 217 9.65 22.54 12.97
C THR A 217 10.06 24.00 12.84
N SER A 218 10.50 24.42 11.66
CA SER A 218 10.97 25.78 11.37
C SER A 218 9.92 26.65 10.67
N MET A 219 8.72 26.11 10.44
CA MET A 219 7.64 26.74 9.68
C MET A 219 6.33 26.73 10.46
N ASP A 220 5.48 27.72 10.21
CA ASP A 220 4.16 27.84 10.84
C ASP A 220 3.02 27.42 9.90
N GLY A 221 1.79 27.40 10.43
CA GLY A 221 0.60 26.98 9.66
C GLY A 221 0.35 25.47 9.67
N THR A 222 -0.50 25.02 8.75
CA THR A 222 -0.83 23.60 8.54
C THR A 222 -0.24 23.10 7.23
N PHE A 223 0.06 21.80 7.19
CA PHE A 223 0.74 21.19 6.05
C PHE A 223 -0.12 20.08 5.45
N ALA A 224 -0.29 20.12 4.14
CA ALA A 224 -0.93 19.07 3.37
C ALA A 224 0.05 18.54 2.33
N THR A 225 -0.10 17.26 1.98
CA THR A 225 0.73 16.62 0.96
C THR A 225 -0.10 16.19 -0.23
N ALA A 226 0.50 16.32 -1.41
CA ALA A 226 0.00 15.75 -2.64
C ALA A 226 1.15 15.05 -3.36
N VAL A 227 0.86 13.93 -4.02
CA VAL A 227 1.83 13.22 -4.85
C VAL A 227 1.33 13.19 -6.28
N VAL A 228 2.17 13.61 -7.22
CA VAL A 228 1.93 13.50 -8.66
C VAL A 228 3.18 12.91 -9.31
N GLY A 229 3.11 11.65 -9.73
CA GLY A 229 4.29 10.92 -10.21
C GLY A 229 5.35 10.80 -9.12
N GLN A 230 6.56 11.31 -9.38
CA GLN A 230 7.66 11.33 -8.41
C GLN A 230 7.78 12.65 -7.62
N VAL A 231 6.82 13.54 -7.81
CA VAL A 231 6.83 14.87 -7.19
C VAL A 231 5.93 14.83 -5.96
N VAL A 232 6.52 15.16 -4.81
CA VAL A 232 5.81 15.39 -3.54
C VAL A 232 5.69 16.89 -3.33
N SER A 233 4.46 17.40 -3.28
CA SER A 233 4.17 18.78 -2.93
C SER A 233 3.70 18.85 -1.48
N ILE A 234 4.39 19.65 -0.67
CA ILE A 234 4.02 20.02 0.70
C ILE A 234 3.43 21.42 0.64
N THR A 235 2.10 21.51 0.65
CA THR A 235 1.38 22.77 0.63
C THR A 235 1.24 23.28 2.06
N ARG A 236 1.71 24.50 2.29
CA ARG A 236 1.48 25.22 3.55
C ARG A 236 0.16 25.98 3.46
N SER A 237 -0.60 26.03 4.55
CA SER A 237 -1.89 26.73 4.62
C SER A 237 -2.02 27.49 5.94
N GLY A 238 -2.35 28.77 5.85
CA GLY A 238 -2.31 29.66 7.02
C GLY A 238 -0.87 30.04 7.40
N GLY A 239 -0.68 30.61 8.59
CA GLY A 239 0.65 31.05 9.04
C GLY A 239 1.08 32.42 8.51
N THR A 240 2.35 32.76 8.73
CA THR A 240 2.98 34.01 8.29
C THR A 240 3.87 33.79 7.07
N THR A 241 4.40 34.87 6.49
CA THR A 241 5.43 34.74 5.45
C THR A 241 6.68 34.14 6.09
N GLU A 242 7.19 33.03 5.54
CA GLU A 242 8.27 32.28 6.18
C GLU A 242 9.58 33.06 6.15
N PRO A 243 10.29 33.14 7.29
CA PRO A 243 11.54 33.85 7.34
C PRO A 243 12.63 33.15 6.51
N ASN A 244 13.60 33.95 6.08
CA ASN A 244 14.82 33.44 5.45
C ASN A 244 15.60 32.58 6.46
N GLY A 245 16.24 31.52 5.99
CA GLY A 245 17.03 30.63 6.84
C GLY A 245 16.83 29.15 6.57
N VAL A 246 17.25 28.34 7.54
CA VAL A 246 17.19 26.88 7.47
C VAL A 246 15.76 26.41 7.67
N GLN A 247 15.30 25.53 6.78
CA GLN A 247 14.01 24.90 6.79
C GLN A 247 14.13 23.38 6.92
N THR A 248 13.22 22.76 7.65
CA THR A 248 13.16 21.30 7.81
C THR A 248 11.71 20.81 7.86
N CYS A 249 11.43 19.74 7.14
CA CYS A 249 10.17 18.99 7.17
C CYS A 249 10.45 17.49 7.04
N ALA A 250 9.57 16.64 7.56
CA ALA A 250 9.63 15.21 7.28
C ALA A 250 8.35 14.71 6.62
N ILE A 251 8.52 13.80 5.66
CA ILE A 251 7.44 13.05 5.02
C ILE A 251 7.61 11.57 5.32
N GLY A 252 6.50 10.87 5.48
CA GLY A 252 6.44 9.43 5.75
C GLY A 252 5.96 8.65 4.55
N ARG A 253 6.03 7.32 4.67
CA ARG A 253 5.46 6.37 3.70
C ARG A 253 6.13 6.44 2.33
N VAL A 254 7.40 6.85 2.29
CA VAL A 254 8.27 6.77 1.13
C VAL A 254 8.90 5.38 1.12
N ILE A 255 8.78 4.64 0.02
CA ILE A 255 9.45 3.35 -0.13
C ILE A 255 10.74 3.55 -0.91
N ASN A 256 11.84 3.14 -0.29
CA ASN A 256 13.18 3.22 -0.85
C ASN A 256 13.33 2.40 -2.14
N PRO A 257 14.24 2.79 -3.04
CA PRO A 257 14.58 1.99 -4.21
C PRO A 257 15.27 0.68 -3.83
N GLY A 258 15.54 -0.16 -4.83
CA GLY A 258 16.48 -1.27 -4.68
C GLY A 258 17.91 -0.80 -4.38
N THR A 259 18.81 -1.73 -4.09
CA THR A 259 20.23 -1.43 -3.80
C THR A 259 20.90 -0.56 -4.87
N GLY A 260 21.79 0.33 -4.43
CA GLY A 260 22.55 1.24 -5.27
C GLY A 260 22.20 2.71 -5.03
N ALA A 261 22.72 3.60 -5.88
CA ALA A 261 22.45 5.03 -5.76
C ALA A 261 21.00 5.36 -6.14
N ALA A 262 20.34 6.22 -5.37
CA ALA A 262 18.96 6.64 -5.58
C ALA A 262 18.74 7.37 -6.91
N GLY A 263 19.76 8.02 -7.47
CA GLY A 263 19.56 9.09 -8.44
C GLY A 263 19.37 10.43 -7.71
N THR A 264 19.38 11.52 -8.46
CA THR A 264 19.41 12.88 -7.91
C THR A 264 18.02 13.36 -7.51
N TYR A 265 17.88 13.94 -6.31
CA TYR A 265 16.64 14.62 -5.90
C TYR A 265 16.65 16.08 -6.36
N ALA A 266 15.48 16.71 -6.37
CA ALA A 266 15.36 18.17 -6.50
C ALA A 266 14.44 18.74 -5.43
N ILE A 267 14.73 19.94 -4.94
CA ILE A 267 13.89 20.70 -4.01
C ILE A 267 13.58 22.06 -4.62
N GLU A 268 12.33 22.49 -4.53
CA GLU A 268 11.87 23.83 -4.94
C GLU A 268 10.99 24.44 -3.86
N THR A 269 11.08 25.76 -3.70
CA THR A 269 10.05 26.57 -3.01
C THR A 269 9.24 27.32 -4.05
N GLN A 270 7.92 27.33 -3.91
CA GLN A 270 7.01 27.92 -4.88
C GLN A 270 5.98 28.84 -4.20
N ALA A 271 5.50 29.83 -4.95
CA ALA A 271 4.36 30.64 -4.54
C ALA A 271 3.04 29.85 -4.65
N SER A 272 1.97 30.33 -4.02
CA SER A 272 0.65 29.67 -4.06
C SER A 272 0.08 29.69 -5.48
N GLY A 273 -0.09 28.54 -6.14
CA GLY A 273 -0.77 28.44 -7.45
C GLY A 273 -0.33 27.34 -8.41
N GLY A 274 0.53 26.40 -8.00
CA GLY A 274 0.92 25.21 -8.79
C GLY A 274 2.29 25.31 -9.47
N ALA A 275 2.66 24.24 -10.18
CA ALA A 275 4.01 23.79 -10.57
C ALA A 275 4.83 24.72 -11.52
N THR A 276 4.60 26.03 -11.56
CA THR A 276 5.34 26.96 -12.44
C THR A 276 5.56 28.33 -11.80
N GLN A 277 5.57 28.40 -10.47
CA GLN A 277 5.84 29.63 -9.72
C GLN A 277 7.01 29.43 -8.75
N THR A 278 8.14 28.97 -9.28
CA THR A 278 9.35 28.67 -8.51
C THR A 278 10.04 29.95 -8.03
N ILE A 279 10.31 30.00 -6.73
CA ILE A 279 11.00 31.10 -6.04
C ILE A 279 12.48 30.75 -5.95
N GLU A 280 12.78 29.60 -5.33
CA GLU A 280 14.12 29.04 -5.20
C GLU A 280 14.12 27.56 -5.57
N GLN A 281 15.24 27.07 -6.09
CA GLN A 281 15.40 25.66 -6.42
C GLN A 281 16.82 25.14 -6.17
N ASP A 282 16.92 23.84 -5.97
CA ASP A 282 18.11 23.05 -6.22
C ASP A 282 17.71 21.80 -6.99
N ALA A 283 18.14 21.71 -8.25
CA ALA A 283 17.82 20.61 -9.14
C ALA A 283 18.76 19.41 -8.98
N ALA A 284 19.79 19.52 -8.13
CA ALA A 284 20.88 18.55 -8.03
C ALA A 284 21.21 18.18 -6.58
N VAL A 285 20.19 17.91 -5.76
CA VAL A 285 20.38 17.49 -4.38
C VAL A 285 21.07 16.12 -4.34
N THR A 286 22.06 15.99 -3.47
CA THR A 286 22.92 14.81 -3.35
C THR A 286 22.10 13.52 -3.21
N ALA A 287 22.51 12.47 -3.95
CA ALA A 287 21.85 11.17 -3.94
C ALA A 287 22.32 10.28 -2.79
N ASP A 288 21.40 9.50 -2.22
CA ASP A 288 21.73 8.45 -1.25
C ASP A 288 22.17 7.15 -1.92
N THR A 289 22.79 6.27 -1.15
CA THR A 289 23.10 4.89 -1.57
C THR A 289 22.42 3.89 -0.65
N PHE A 290 21.66 2.96 -1.23
CA PHE A 290 20.87 1.96 -0.53
C PHE A 290 21.56 0.59 -0.52
N THR A 291 21.38 -0.13 0.59
CA THR A 291 21.95 -1.47 0.81
C THR A 291 20.85 -2.50 0.98
N ALA A 292 21.16 -3.77 0.68
CA ALA A 292 20.16 -4.83 0.76
C ALA A 292 19.75 -5.08 2.21
N GLY A 293 18.45 -5.33 2.44
CA GLY A 293 17.97 -5.85 3.71
C GLY A 293 18.36 -7.31 3.93
N SER A 294 18.25 -7.78 5.16
CA SER A 294 18.50 -9.18 5.52
C SER A 294 17.24 -10.03 5.31
N LEU A 295 17.35 -11.13 4.57
CA LEU A 295 16.25 -12.06 4.35
C LEU A 295 16.32 -13.24 5.34
N THR A 296 15.74 -13.06 6.52
CA THR A 296 15.83 -14.03 7.63
C THR A 296 14.51 -14.12 8.41
N PRO A 297 13.99 -15.33 8.70
CA PRO A 297 14.53 -16.65 8.32
C PRO A 297 14.41 -16.95 6.82
N ALA A 298 15.30 -17.80 6.30
CA ALA A 298 15.23 -18.31 4.93
C ALA A 298 15.80 -19.74 4.84
N ASN A 299 15.19 -20.59 4.00
CA ASN A 299 15.57 -21.99 3.79
C ASN A 299 15.31 -22.41 2.34
N VAL A 300 16.16 -23.30 1.81
CA VAL A 300 15.97 -24.04 0.56
C VAL A 300 16.06 -25.51 0.89
N GLU A 301 15.00 -26.28 0.65
CA GLU A 301 14.91 -27.69 1.03
C GLU A 301 14.43 -28.53 -0.17
N PRO A 302 15.30 -29.36 -0.78
CA PRO A 302 14.87 -30.39 -1.71
C PRO A 302 13.97 -31.41 -1.03
N VAL A 303 12.84 -31.76 -1.66
CA VAL A 303 11.91 -32.77 -1.10
C VAL A 303 12.57 -34.15 -0.94
N SER A 304 13.61 -34.44 -1.72
CA SER A 304 14.45 -35.62 -1.56
C SER A 304 15.89 -35.21 -1.34
N LEU A 305 16.55 -35.78 -0.33
CA LEU A 305 18.00 -35.63 -0.10
C LEU A 305 18.82 -36.79 -0.69
N THR A 306 18.25 -37.50 -1.67
CA THR A 306 18.95 -38.56 -2.39
C THR A 306 19.74 -37.96 -3.56
N ARG A 307 21.01 -38.33 -3.69
CA ARG A 307 21.90 -37.83 -4.75
C ARG A 307 21.33 -38.15 -6.15
N GLY A 308 21.44 -37.19 -7.08
CA GLY A 308 21.05 -37.34 -8.48
C GLY A 308 19.54 -37.43 -8.77
N VAL A 309 18.68 -37.39 -7.74
CA VAL A 309 17.22 -37.36 -7.91
C VAL A 309 16.78 -36.02 -8.50
N ILE A 310 15.85 -36.08 -9.45
CA ILE A 310 15.14 -34.91 -9.96
C ILE A 310 13.86 -34.76 -9.14
N GLY A 311 13.64 -33.58 -8.57
CA GLY A 311 12.47 -33.35 -7.74
C GLY A 311 12.13 -31.87 -7.55
N THR A 312 11.16 -31.63 -6.68
CA THR A 312 10.75 -30.30 -6.25
C THR A 312 11.63 -29.85 -5.09
N VAL A 313 11.91 -28.55 -5.05
CA VAL A 313 12.60 -27.85 -3.97
C VAL A 313 11.63 -26.84 -3.36
N ASN A 314 11.50 -26.87 -2.04
CA ASN A 314 10.73 -25.90 -1.27
C ASN A 314 11.64 -24.76 -0.86
N VAL A 315 11.20 -23.52 -1.08
CA VAL A 315 11.93 -22.30 -0.72
C VAL A 315 11.05 -21.53 0.26
N SER A 316 11.51 -21.35 1.49
CA SER A 316 10.79 -20.54 2.48
C SER A 316 11.63 -19.33 2.85
N LEU A 317 11.00 -18.16 2.92
CA LEU A 317 11.65 -16.91 3.28
C LEU A 317 10.70 -16.03 4.09
N THR A 318 11.23 -15.10 4.89
CA THR A 318 10.45 -14.02 5.50
C THR A 318 11.01 -12.69 5.04
N THR A 319 10.18 -11.93 4.33
CA THR A 319 10.51 -10.59 3.87
C THR A 319 10.21 -9.56 4.95
N GLN A 320 11.05 -8.54 5.08
CA GLN A 320 10.83 -7.36 5.93
C GLN A 320 10.40 -6.14 5.10
N SER A 321 10.66 -6.17 3.80
CA SER A 321 10.26 -5.16 2.82
C SER A 321 9.27 -5.77 1.83
N ALA A 322 8.31 -4.96 1.38
CA ALA A 322 7.34 -5.42 0.40
C ALA A 322 8.02 -5.79 -0.93
N ILE A 323 7.57 -6.87 -1.58
CA ILE A 323 7.97 -7.21 -2.95
C ILE A 323 7.01 -6.50 -3.91
N PRO A 324 7.49 -5.65 -4.83
CA PRO A 324 6.65 -5.01 -5.84
C PRO A 324 5.84 -6.00 -6.69
N VAL A 325 4.79 -5.52 -7.37
CA VAL A 325 3.89 -6.34 -8.22
C VAL A 325 4.68 -7.28 -9.16
N ASP A 326 5.64 -6.73 -9.87
CA ASP A 326 6.47 -7.47 -10.82
C ASP A 326 7.90 -7.73 -10.27
N GLY A 327 8.02 -7.78 -8.93
CA GLY A 327 9.25 -8.19 -8.25
C GLY A 327 9.56 -9.68 -8.44
N LYS A 328 10.77 -10.09 -8.05
CA LYS A 328 11.27 -11.46 -8.31
C LYS A 328 11.82 -12.10 -7.04
N ILE A 329 11.71 -13.42 -6.98
CA ILE A 329 12.46 -14.25 -6.03
C ILE A 329 13.55 -14.96 -6.82
N VAL A 330 14.79 -14.82 -6.36
CA VAL A 330 15.97 -15.34 -7.04
C VAL A 330 16.68 -16.29 -6.10
N VAL A 331 16.82 -17.55 -6.52
CA VAL A 331 17.53 -18.59 -5.78
C VAL A 331 18.78 -18.95 -6.57
N THR A 332 19.94 -18.84 -5.93
CA THR A 332 21.20 -19.31 -6.48
C THR A 332 21.51 -20.67 -5.87
N PHE A 333 21.49 -21.70 -6.70
CA PHE A 333 21.88 -23.04 -6.30
C PHE A 333 23.41 -23.16 -6.30
N PRO A 334 23.99 -23.91 -5.36
CA PRO A 334 25.42 -24.19 -5.37
C PRO A 334 25.80 -25.10 -6.54
N THR A 335 27.10 -25.19 -6.82
CA THR A 335 27.64 -26.09 -7.83
C THR A 335 27.36 -27.55 -7.47
N GLY A 336 26.89 -28.34 -8.44
CA GLY A 336 26.57 -29.77 -8.25
C GLY A 336 25.10 -30.06 -8.52
N PHE A 337 24.21 -29.10 -8.25
CA PHE A 337 22.84 -29.15 -8.74
C PHE A 337 22.80 -28.94 -10.25
N ASP A 338 21.89 -29.63 -10.93
CA ASP A 338 21.51 -29.31 -12.30
C ASP A 338 20.11 -28.68 -12.30
N VAL A 339 20.08 -27.39 -12.61
CA VAL A 339 18.89 -26.54 -12.62
C VAL A 339 18.40 -26.23 -14.04
N SER A 340 19.00 -26.84 -15.07
CA SER A 340 18.76 -26.48 -16.47
C SER A 340 17.30 -26.66 -16.92
N GLN A 341 16.57 -27.54 -16.24
CA GLN A 341 15.16 -27.84 -16.50
C GLN A 341 14.20 -27.25 -15.45
N ALA A 342 14.69 -26.36 -14.57
CA ALA A 342 13.88 -25.79 -13.51
C ALA A 342 12.60 -25.12 -14.05
N SER A 343 11.46 -25.43 -13.43
CA SER A 343 10.15 -24.96 -13.87
C SER A 343 9.15 -24.93 -12.71
N GLY A 344 7.90 -24.51 -12.97
CA GLY A 344 6.82 -24.63 -11.99
C GLY A 344 6.98 -23.76 -10.74
N GLY A 345 7.82 -22.72 -10.83
CA GLY A 345 8.01 -21.71 -9.80
C GLY A 345 6.69 -21.09 -9.39
N THR A 346 6.23 -21.36 -8.17
CA THR A 346 4.98 -20.80 -7.63
C THR A 346 5.18 -20.47 -6.17
N CYS A 347 4.43 -19.50 -5.65
CA CYS A 347 4.48 -19.09 -4.26
C CYS A 347 3.08 -19.03 -3.66
N SER A 348 2.98 -19.36 -2.38
CA SER A 348 1.74 -19.65 -1.66
C SER A 348 0.84 -18.44 -1.40
N SER A 349 1.42 -17.28 -1.03
CA SER A 349 0.62 -16.12 -0.60
C SER A 349 0.56 -14.99 -1.63
N MET A 350 1.42 -15.06 -2.65
CA MET A 350 1.48 -14.08 -3.74
C MET A 350 0.43 -14.35 -4.82
N ASP A 351 -0.29 -13.31 -5.21
CA ASP A 351 -1.21 -13.30 -6.35
C ASP A 351 -0.50 -13.03 -7.69
N GLY A 352 -1.21 -13.18 -8.79
CA GLY A 352 -0.66 -12.98 -10.14
C GLY A 352 -0.22 -14.28 -10.82
N SER A 353 0.54 -14.15 -11.90
CA SER A 353 1.08 -15.27 -12.66
C SER A 353 2.58 -15.40 -12.43
N PHE A 354 3.08 -16.64 -12.42
CA PHE A 354 4.49 -16.91 -12.20
C PHE A 354 5.16 -17.49 -13.44
N ALA A 355 6.39 -17.04 -13.68
CA ALA A 355 7.29 -17.59 -14.69
C ALA A 355 8.62 -17.96 -14.05
N THR A 356 9.18 -19.11 -14.42
CA THR A 356 10.51 -19.55 -13.98
C THR A 356 11.51 -19.36 -15.10
N ALA A 357 12.65 -18.76 -14.79
CA ALA A 357 13.76 -18.60 -15.72
C ALA A 357 15.06 -19.11 -15.08
N VAL A 358 15.97 -19.61 -15.92
CA VAL A 358 17.26 -20.16 -15.51
C VAL A 358 18.38 -19.41 -16.20
N SER A 359 19.40 -19.01 -15.43
CA SER A 359 20.64 -18.43 -15.95
C SER A 359 21.82 -18.95 -15.15
N GLY A 360 22.56 -19.93 -15.70
CA GLY A 360 23.58 -20.66 -14.93
C GLY A 360 22.94 -21.43 -13.78
N GLN A 361 23.47 -21.27 -12.56
CA GLN A 361 22.89 -21.86 -11.34
C GLN A 361 21.79 -21.01 -10.68
N VAL A 362 21.40 -19.90 -11.32
CA VAL A 362 20.40 -18.97 -10.78
C VAL A 362 19.04 -19.31 -11.36
N VAL A 363 18.10 -19.64 -10.48
CA VAL A 363 16.68 -19.83 -10.82
C VAL A 363 15.91 -18.61 -10.34
N THR A 364 15.21 -17.95 -11.25
CA THR A 364 14.41 -16.76 -10.96
C THR A 364 12.93 -17.08 -11.14
N ILE A 365 12.16 -16.87 -10.06
CA ILE A 365 10.70 -16.85 -10.10
C ILE A 365 10.30 -15.39 -10.31
N THR A 366 9.84 -15.08 -11.52
CA THR A 366 9.29 -13.77 -11.86
C THR A 366 7.79 -13.82 -11.66
N ARG A 367 7.27 -12.86 -10.90
CA ARG A 367 5.84 -12.63 -10.80
C ARG A 367 5.42 -11.58 -11.83
N SER A 368 4.24 -11.74 -12.40
CA SER A 368 3.65 -10.78 -13.32
C SER A 368 2.19 -10.54 -12.95
N ALA A 369 1.81 -9.26 -12.91
CA ALA A 369 0.52 -8.80 -12.40
C ALA A 369 0.28 -9.15 -10.92
N GLY A 370 -0.92 -8.85 -10.41
CA GLY A 370 -1.28 -8.99 -9.00
C GLY A 370 -1.06 -7.70 -8.19
N SER A 371 -1.11 -7.84 -6.88
CA SER A 371 -0.97 -6.76 -5.89
C SER A 371 0.45 -6.71 -5.34
N VAL A 372 0.86 -5.60 -4.74
CA VAL A 372 2.13 -5.55 -4.00
C VAL A 372 2.09 -6.59 -2.88
N GLN A 373 3.13 -7.42 -2.80
CA GLN A 373 3.24 -8.39 -1.71
C GLN A 373 3.84 -7.68 -0.50
N ASN A 374 3.04 -7.50 0.55
CA ASN A 374 3.54 -6.92 1.79
C ASN A 374 4.57 -7.83 2.46
N ALA A 375 5.39 -7.25 3.34
CA ALA A 375 6.38 -7.98 4.13
C ALA A 375 5.69 -9.10 4.92
N ALA A 376 6.04 -10.35 4.61
CA ALA A 376 5.45 -11.55 5.18
C ALA A 376 6.33 -12.78 4.97
N ALA A 377 5.97 -13.87 5.63
CA ALA A 377 6.51 -15.19 5.32
C ALA A 377 5.95 -15.69 3.98
N GLU A 378 6.81 -16.26 3.14
CA GLU A 378 6.47 -16.80 1.85
C GLU A 378 7.04 -18.20 1.67
N SER A 379 6.27 -19.08 1.02
CA SER A 379 6.70 -20.42 0.65
C SER A 379 6.51 -20.60 -0.85
N CYS A 380 7.61 -20.84 -1.54
CA CYS A 380 7.65 -21.11 -2.96
C CYS A 380 8.12 -22.54 -3.24
N THR A 381 7.80 -23.04 -4.42
CA THR A 381 8.31 -24.31 -4.93
C THR A 381 9.00 -24.11 -6.25
N ILE A 382 10.03 -24.93 -6.53
CA ILE A 382 10.69 -25.00 -7.83
C ILE A 382 10.79 -26.47 -8.21
N ALA A 383 10.21 -26.86 -9.34
CA ALA A 383 10.22 -28.23 -9.83
C ALA A 383 11.41 -28.49 -10.78
N ASN A 384 11.67 -29.77 -11.04
CA ASN A 384 12.66 -30.26 -12.01
C ASN A 384 14.10 -29.83 -11.67
N ILE A 385 14.43 -29.79 -10.39
CA ILE A 385 15.80 -29.59 -9.91
C ILE A 385 16.44 -30.96 -9.70
N LYS A 386 17.61 -31.18 -10.29
CA LYS A 386 18.39 -32.40 -10.05
C LYS A 386 19.40 -32.15 -8.94
N ASN A 387 19.32 -32.97 -7.90
CA ASN A 387 20.25 -32.96 -6.78
C ASN A 387 21.69 -33.28 -7.22
N PRO A 388 22.71 -32.86 -6.44
CA PRO A 388 24.08 -33.27 -6.64
C PRO A 388 24.23 -34.78 -6.78
N THR A 389 25.10 -35.22 -7.68
CA THR A 389 25.34 -36.65 -7.94
C THR A 389 26.33 -37.29 -6.95
N THR A 390 27.01 -36.46 -6.16
CA THR A 390 27.93 -36.87 -5.10
C THR A 390 27.26 -36.81 -3.73
N SER A 391 27.63 -37.72 -2.84
CA SER A 391 27.20 -37.68 -1.44
C SER A 391 27.97 -36.62 -0.66
N GLY A 392 27.35 -36.04 0.38
CA GLY A 392 27.93 -34.98 1.20
C GLY A 392 27.16 -33.66 1.07
N SER A 393 27.78 -32.56 1.51
CA SER A 393 27.14 -31.25 1.44
C SER A 393 26.84 -30.85 0.00
N GLY A 394 25.64 -30.34 -0.27
CA GLY A 394 25.28 -29.73 -1.54
C GLY A 394 25.89 -28.35 -1.77
N GLY A 395 26.45 -27.73 -0.73
CA GLY A 395 26.90 -26.34 -0.74
C GLY A 395 25.82 -25.37 -0.26
N THR A 396 26.22 -24.12 -0.01
CA THR A 396 25.37 -23.05 0.53
C THR A 396 24.52 -22.43 -0.58
N TYR A 397 23.23 -22.22 -0.31
CA TYR A 397 22.33 -21.51 -1.23
C TYR A 397 22.36 -20.01 -0.97
N GLN A 398 21.90 -19.24 -1.96
CA GLN A 398 21.60 -17.81 -1.77
C GLN A 398 20.17 -17.54 -2.21
N ILE A 399 19.43 -16.76 -1.43
CA ILE A 399 18.10 -16.29 -1.79
C ILE A 399 18.11 -14.77 -1.75
N LYS A 400 17.49 -14.13 -2.75
CA LYS A 400 17.20 -12.70 -2.70
C LYS A 400 15.86 -12.36 -3.33
N THR A 401 15.29 -11.24 -2.89
CA THR A 401 14.16 -10.58 -3.55
C THR A 401 14.68 -9.40 -4.36
N THR A 402 14.07 -9.13 -5.52
CA THR A 402 14.46 -7.99 -6.37
C THR A 402 13.26 -7.21 -6.87
N THR A 403 13.53 -5.95 -7.25
CA THR A 403 12.61 -5.16 -8.06
C THR A 403 12.46 -5.75 -9.47
N THR A 404 11.55 -5.19 -10.26
CA THR A 404 11.40 -5.46 -11.70
C THR A 404 12.69 -5.29 -12.47
N GLY A 405 13.45 -4.24 -12.15
CA GLY A 405 14.75 -3.90 -12.73
C GLY A 405 15.92 -4.73 -12.20
N ASN A 406 15.66 -5.81 -11.45
CA ASN A 406 16.66 -6.71 -10.84
C ASN A 406 17.53 -6.09 -9.72
N ALA A 407 17.19 -4.89 -9.23
CA ALA A 407 17.87 -4.33 -8.07
C ALA A 407 17.47 -5.12 -6.82
N THR A 408 18.43 -5.53 -5.99
CA THR A 408 18.16 -6.31 -4.78
C THR A 408 17.35 -5.48 -3.79
N ILE A 409 16.40 -6.10 -3.11
CA ILE A 409 15.64 -5.52 -1.98
C ILE A 409 16.18 -6.16 -0.70
N GLU A 410 16.13 -7.48 -0.62
CA GLU A 410 16.66 -8.25 0.50
C GLU A 410 17.44 -9.46 0.01
N GLU A 411 18.43 -9.90 0.79
CA GLU A 411 19.19 -11.10 0.48
C GLU A 411 19.60 -11.90 1.72
N ASN A 412 19.84 -13.17 1.48
CA ASN A 412 20.54 -14.08 2.37
C ASN A 412 21.53 -14.88 1.53
N THR A 413 22.81 -14.57 1.70
CA THR A 413 23.91 -15.17 0.94
C THR A 413 24.46 -16.44 1.59
N ALA A 414 23.90 -16.85 2.73
CA ALA A 414 24.38 -17.94 3.56
C ALA A 414 23.26 -18.89 4.01
N VAL A 415 22.33 -19.22 3.10
CA VAL A 415 21.27 -20.19 3.40
C VAL A 415 21.88 -21.59 3.55
N ALA A 416 21.52 -22.26 4.64
CA ALA A 416 22.15 -23.50 5.09
C ALA A 416 22.17 -24.57 3.99
N ALA A 417 23.26 -25.33 3.95
CA ALA A 417 23.46 -26.41 2.98
C ALA A 417 22.78 -27.70 3.42
N ASP A 418 22.23 -28.45 2.47
CA ASP A 418 21.74 -29.80 2.71
C ASP A 418 22.85 -30.85 2.59
N THR A 419 22.60 -32.03 3.16
CA THR A 419 23.48 -33.19 3.03
C THR A 419 22.80 -34.28 2.20
N PHE A 420 23.38 -34.58 1.04
CA PHE A 420 22.89 -35.60 0.13
C PHE A 420 23.50 -36.96 0.43
N SER A 421 22.65 -37.98 0.46
CA SER A 421 23.06 -39.35 0.69
C SER A 421 22.89 -40.19 -0.57
N ALA A 422 23.64 -41.29 -0.64
CA ALA A 422 23.30 -42.33 -1.61
C ALA A 422 21.88 -42.85 -1.31
N PRO A 423 21.16 -43.38 -2.31
CA PRO A 423 19.91 -44.08 -2.05
C PRO A 423 20.13 -45.09 -0.92
N ALA A 424 19.25 -45.12 0.08
CA ALA A 424 19.33 -46.11 1.14
C ALA A 424 19.34 -47.52 0.50
N GLY A 425 20.45 -48.25 0.64
CA GLY A 425 20.62 -49.57 0.02
C GLY A 425 22.01 -49.95 -0.52
N ALA A 426 23.05 -49.13 -0.36
CA ALA A 426 24.41 -49.49 -0.82
C ALA A 426 25.28 -50.14 0.28
N GLY A 427 24.72 -51.11 1.01
CA GLY A 427 25.47 -51.84 2.05
C GLY A 427 24.83 -53.18 2.39
N GLY A 428 25.17 -54.23 1.62
CA GLY A 428 25.21 -55.65 2.03
C GLY A 428 24.07 -56.27 2.85
N GLY A 429 22.88 -55.67 2.89
CA GLY A 429 21.68 -56.20 3.53
C GLY A 429 20.79 -56.86 2.49
N ASP A 430 19.84 -57.66 2.98
CA ASP A 430 18.86 -58.37 2.16
C ASP A 430 18.21 -57.42 1.14
N THR A 431 18.18 -57.83 -0.12
CA THR A 431 17.57 -57.08 -1.24
C THR A 431 16.45 -57.88 -1.91
N THR A 432 16.08 -59.02 -1.34
CA THR A 432 15.09 -59.94 -1.91
C THR A 432 13.73 -59.62 -1.27
N PRO A 433 12.77 -59.05 -2.01
CA PRO A 433 11.42 -58.86 -1.47
C PRO A 433 10.73 -60.21 -1.22
N PRO A 434 9.77 -60.28 -0.28
CA PRO A 434 9.01 -61.52 -0.03
C PRO A 434 8.27 -62.07 -1.26
N GLY A 435 7.87 -63.34 -1.18
CA GLY A 435 6.96 -63.98 -2.13
C GLY A 435 5.63 -63.23 -2.30
N PRO A 436 4.86 -63.46 -3.37
CA PRO A 436 3.57 -62.80 -3.55
C PRO A 436 2.53 -63.35 -2.56
N VAL A 437 1.51 -62.54 -2.25
CA VAL A 437 0.32 -63.07 -1.56
C VAL A 437 -0.45 -64.03 -2.46
N THR A 438 -1.16 -64.99 -1.86
CA THR A 438 -2.03 -65.94 -2.58
C THR A 438 -3.45 -65.95 -2.01
N ASN A 439 -4.40 -66.63 -2.66
CA ASN A 439 -5.80 -66.74 -2.21
C ASN A 439 -6.49 -65.40 -1.90
N VAL A 440 -6.24 -64.38 -2.73
CA VAL A 440 -6.87 -63.06 -2.56
C VAL A 440 -8.36 -63.16 -2.84
N SER A 441 -9.17 -62.64 -1.92
CA SER A 441 -10.62 -62.52 -2.04
C SER A 441 -11.10 -61.19 -1.48
N ALA A 442 -12.17 -60.67 -2.06
CA ALA A 442 -12.85 -59.46 -1.61
C ALA A 442 -14.35 -59.74 -1.59
N THR A 443 -14.99 -59.57 -0.43
CA THR A 443 -16.42 -59.78 -0.26
C THR A 443 -17.11 -58.52 0.25
N LEU A 444 -18.31 -58.24 -0.25
CA LEU A 444 -19.11 -57.09 0.18
C LEU A 444 -19.52 -57.23 1.65
N GLY A 445 -19.28 -56.18 2.43
CA GLY A 445 -19.75 -56.05 3.81
C GLY A 445 -21.28 -56.01 3.87
N THR A 446 -21.83 -56.41 5.02
CA THR A 446 -23.30 -56.45 5.24
C THR A 446 -23.96 -55.07 5.20
N ASP A 447 -23.17 -54.00 5.28
CA ASP A 447 -23.59 -52.60 5.16
C ASP A 447 -23.72 -52.12 3.71
N GLY A 448 -23.26 -52.91 2.72
CA GLY A 448 -23.24 -52.54 1.30
C GLY A 448 -22.25 -51.42 0.94
N HIS A 449 -21.40 -51.01 1.89
CA HIS A 449 -20.45 -49.89 1.75
C HIS A 449 -19.04 -50.25 2.23
N SER A 450 -18.77 -51.52 2.50
CA SER A 450 -17.47 -52.00 2.94
C SER A 450 -17.01 -53.20 2.13
N ALA A 451 -15.70 -53.38 2.00
CA ALA A 451 -15.10 -54.58 1.41
C ALA A 451 -14.26 -55.31 2.46
N VAL A 452 -14.59 -56.57 2.72
CA VAL A 452 -13.77 -57.46 3.53
C VAL A 452 -12.77 -58.15 2.60
N LEU A 453 -11.50 -57.77 2.74
CA LEU A 453 -10.38 -58.31 1.98
C LEU A 453 -9.73 -59.43 2.79
N ALA A 454 -9.39 -60.54 2.13
CA ALA A 454 -8.64 -61.63 2.73
C ALA A 454 -7.62 -62.20 1.74
N TRP A 455 -6.45 -62.58 2.25
CA TRP A 455 -5.35 -63.16 1.49
C TRP A 455 -4.50 -64.09 2.36
N THR A 456 -3.68 -64.91 1.73
CA THR A 456 -2.66 -65.74 2.38
C THR A 456 -1.30 -65.06 2.24
N ASN A 457 -0.66 -64.76 3.37
CA ASN A 457 0.69 -64.21 3.41
C ASN A 457 1.71 -65.19 2.80
N PRO A 458 2.80 -64.69 2.20
CA PRO A 458 3.90 -65.54 1.76
C PRO A 458 4.62 -66.17 2.97
N ALA A 459 5.31 -67.29 2.75
CA ALA A 459 5.96 -68.08 3.80
C ALA A 459 7.36 -67.59 4.18
N ASP A 460 7.81 -66.48 3.60
CA ASP A 460 9.10 -65.85 3.90
C ASP A 460 9.21 -65.51 5.39
N ALA A 461 10.28 -65.99 6.02
CA ALA A 461 10.45 -65.94 7.47
C ALA A 461 10.65 -64.52 8.03
N ASP A 462 11.01 -63.59 7.15
CA ASP A 462 11.28 -62.18 7.41
C ASP A 462 10.14 -61.25 6.96
N LEU A 463 8.98 -61.78 6.55
CA LEU A 463 7.80 -60.97 6.24
C LEU A 463 7.40 -60.11 7.45
N ALA A 464 7.45 -58.78 7.28
CA ALA A 464 7.05 -57.81 8.30
C ALA A 464 5.59 -57.37 8.14
N GLY A 465 5.03 -57.40 6.94
CA GLY A 465 3.64 -57.06 6.68
C GLY A 465 3.25 -57.11 5.21
N VAL A 466 1.95 -57.02 4.92
CA VAL A 466 1.43 -56.83 3.57
C VAL A 466 0.79 -55.45 3.48
N ARG A 467 1.34 -54.59 2.62
CA ARG A 467 0.80 -53.27 2.34
C ARG A 467 -0.32 -53.37 1.30
N VAL A 468 -1.50 -52.88 1.66
CA VAL A 468 -2.71 -52.92 0.82
C VAL A 468 -2.98 -51.53 0.27
N LEU A 469 -3.07 -51.40 -1.05
CA LEU A 469 -3.39 -50.14 -1.75
C LEU A 469 -4.76 -50.25 -2.42
N ARG A 470 -5.46 -49.12 -2.53
CA ARG A 470 -6.72 -48.98 -3.27
C ARG A 470 -6.62 -47.90 -4.34
N ALA A 471 -7.09 -48.20 -5.54
CA ALA A 471 -7.29 -47.24 -6.62
C ALA A 471 -8.76 -47.23 -7.09
N ALA A 472 -9.24 -46.05 -7.51
CA ALA A 472 -10.56 -45.90 -8.15
C ALA A 472 -10.51 -46.17 -9.67
N VAL A 473 -9.30 -46.27 -10.24
CA VAL A 473 -9.05 -46.48 -11.67
C VAL A 473 -8.00 -47.58 -11.80
N SER A 474 -8.20 -48.52 -12.74
CA SER A 474 -7.26 -49.61 -13.00
C SER A 474 -5.87 -49.06 -13.33
N GLN A 475 -4.84 -49.71 -12.80
CA GLN A 475 -3.41 -49.39 -12.98
C GLN A 475 -2.94 -48.02 -12.43
N ALA A 476 -3.79 -47.29 -11.70
CA ALA A 476 -3.35 -46.07 -11.03
C ALA A 476 -2.52 -46.38 -9.76
N LEU A 477 -1.58 -45.50 -9.41
CA LEU A 477 -0.84 -45.57 -8.15
C LEU A 477 -1.84 -45.34 -6.99
N GLY A 478 -2.35 -46.42 -6.40
CA GLY A 478 -3.39 -46.39 -5.36
C GLY A 478 -2.93 -45.75 -4.05
N THR A 479 -3.88 -45.49 -3.15
CA THR A 479 -3.62 -45.00 -1.79
C THR A 479 -3.43 -46.17 -0.82
N THR A 480 -2.42 -46.13 0.04
CA THR A 480 -2.22 -47.14 1.09
C THR A 480 -3.36 -47.10 2.12
N LEU A 481 -4.03 -48.22 2.31
CA LEU A 481 -5.08 -48.40 3.33
C LEU A 481 -4.52 -48.92 4.65
N THR A 482 -3.61 -49.89 4.57
CA THR A 482 -3.00 -50.54 5.75
C THR A 482 -1.70 -51.26 5.38
N GLU A 483 -0.93 -51.62 6.41
CA GLU A 483 0.16 -52.59 6.34
C GLU A 483 0.01 -53.54 7.54
N THR A 484 -0.25 -54.83 7.29
CA THR A 484 -0.64 -55.78 8.36
C THR A 484 -0.19 -57.21 8.06
N LEU A 485 0.04 -57.99 9.12
CA LEU A 485 0.28 -59.45 9.05
C LEU A 485 -1.00 -60.29 9.20
N ALA A 486 -2.15 -59.67 9.45
CA ALA A 486 -3.38 -60.40 9.78
C ALA A 486 -3.95 -61.26 8.64
N GLY A 487 -3.50 -61.08 7.38
CA GLY A 487 -4.07 -61.77 6.21
C GLY A 487 -5.49 -61.32 5.85
N THR A 488 -5.98 -60.26 6.48
CA THR A 488 -7.31 -59.69 6.24
C THR A 488 -7.35 -58.20 6.60
N TYR A 489 -8.23 -57.45 5.93
CA TYR A 489 -8.51 -56.05 6.22
C TYR A 489 -9.92 -55.69 5.76
N THR A 490 -10.65 -54.87 6.53
CA THR A 490 -11.96 -54.33 6.13
C THR A 490 -11.80 -52.89 5.69
N ASP A 491 -12.00 -52.63 4.39
CA ASP A 491 -12.06 -51.29 3.84
C ASP A 491 -13.47 -50.72 4.00
N LEU A 492 -13.58 -49.49 4.51
CA LEU A 492 -14.84 -48.84 4.89
C LEU A 492 -15.12 -47.63 3.99
N GLY A 493 -16.39 -47.24 3.88
CA GLY A 493 -16.79 -46.00 3.21
C GLY A 493 -16.75 -46.05 1.69
N LEU A 494 -16.95 -47.23 1.11
CA LEU A 494 -17.04 -47.44 -0.33
C LEU A 494 -18.39 -46.95 -0.88
N THR A 495 -18.37 -46.45 -2.12
CA THR A 495 -19.58 -46.00 -2.80
C THR A 495 -20.29 -47.18 -3.48
N ALA A 496 -21.59 -47.37 -3.22
CA ALA A 496 -22.41 -48.37 -3.88
C ALA A 496 -22.42 -48.18 -5.41
N GLY A 497 -22.19 -49.26 -6.16
CA GLY A 497 -22.11 -49.25 -7.63
C GLY A 497 -20.73 -48.89 -8.20
N ALA A 498 -19.76 -48.47 -7.38
CA ALA A 498 -18.41 -48.19 -7.83
C ALA A 498 -17.55 -49.46 -7.92
N THR A 499 -16.53 -49.44 -8.78
CA THR A 499 -15.48 -50.47 -8.86
C THR A 499 -14.19 -49.92 -8.28
N TYR A 500 -13.55 -50.69 -7.40
CA TYR A 500 -12.25 -50.38 -6.81
C TYR A 500 -11.24 -51.47 -7.18
N TYR A 501 -9.98 -51.09 -7.24
CA TYR A 501 -8.87 -51.98 -7.60
C TYR A 501 -7.91 -52.05 -6.42
N TYR A 502 -7.61 -53.27 -5.98
CA TYR A 502 -6.71 -53.51 -4.85
C TYR A 502 -5.42 -54.18 -5.31
N THR A 503 -4.30 -53.72 -4.76
CA THR A 503 -2.99 -54.38 -4.90
C THR A 503 -2.39 -54.67 -3.52
N PHE A 504 -1.63 -55.75 -3.44
CA PHE A 504 -1.06 -56.27 -2.22
C PHE A 504 0.45 -56.40 -2.39
N HIS A 505 1.19 -55.69 -1.54
CA HIS A 505 2.64 -55.58 -1.62
C HIS A 505 3.27 -56.07 -0.31
N PRO A 506 3.70 -57.34 -0.25
CA PRO A 506 4.51 -57.86 0.85
C PRO A 506 5.76 -57.01 1.10
N VAL A 507 6.06 -56.79 2.39
CA VAL A 507 7.20 -56.02 2.90
C VAL A 507 7.94 -56.89 3.91
N ASP A 508 9.25 -57.04 3.76
CA ASP A 508 10.08 -57.74 4.74
C ASP A 508 10.57 -56.83 5.88
N ALA A 509 11.25 -57.41 6.87
CA ALA A 509 11.84 -56.70 8.00
C ALA A 509 13.03 -55.79 7.62
N ALA A 510 13.61 -55.96 6.42
CA ALA A 510 14.65 -55.09 5.86
C ALA A 510 14.05 -53.90 5.08
N GLY A 511 12.73 -53.88 4.88
CA GLY A 511 11.99 -52.86 4.16
C GLY A 511 11.90 -53.08 2.64
N ASN A 512 12.30 -54.24 2.12
CA ASN A 512 12.11 -54.54 0.70
C ASN A 512 10.64 -54.80 0.42
N VAL A 513 10.10 -54.06 -0.56
CA VAL A 513 8.69 -54.15 -0.96
C VAL A 513 8.61 -54.89 -2.29
N ARG A 514 7.76 -55.92 -2.34
CA ARG A 514 7.45 -56.57 -3.62
C ARG A 514 6.70 -55.59 -4.53
N THR A 515 7.23 -55.31 -5.71
CA THR A 515 6.68 -54.30 -6.64
C THR A 515 5.79 -54.90 -7.73
N ASP A 516 5.92 -56.20 -8.01
CA ASP A 516 5.02 -56.93 -8.90
C ASP A 516 3.79 -57.44 -8.11
N ALA A 517 2.72 -56.64 -8.14
CA ALA A 517 1.43 -57.02 -7.57
C ALA A 517 0.39 -57.23 -8.67
N THR A 518 -0.33 -58.35 -8.61
CA THR A 518 -1.53 -58.57 -9.41
C THR A 518 -2.63 -57.62 -8.92
N GLU A 519 -3.28 -56.93 -9.84
CA GLU A 519 -4.45 -56.09 -9.55
C GLU A 519 -5.71 -56.94 -9.41
N TYR A 520 -6.48 -56.71 -8.36
CA TYR A 520 -7.74 -57.41 -8.10
C TYR A 520 -8.90 -56.42 -8.14
N PRO A 521 -9.78 -56.48 -9.16
CA PRO A 521 -10.96 -55.63 -9.23
C PRO A 521 -12.05 -56.11 -8.24
N PHE A 522 -12.72 -55.17 -7.60
CA PHE A 522 -13.86 -55.41 -6.72
C PHE A 522 -15.00 -54.45 -7.05
N VAL A 523 -16.17 -54.99 -7.35
CA VAL A 523 -17.37 -54.22 -7.67
C VAL A 523 -18.27 -54.16 -6.44
N VAL A 524 -18.60 -52.96 -5.97
CA VAL A 524 -19.58 -52.76 -4.91
C VAL A 524 -20.97 -52.92 -5.52
N THR A 525 -21.58 -54.10 -5.39
CA THR A 525 -22.94 -54.32 -5.91
C THR A 525 -23.95 -53.55 -5.07
N ALA A 526 -24.76 -52.71 -5.72
CA ALA A 526 -25.88 -52.04 -5.06
C ALA A 526 -26.90 -53.07 -4.55
N SER A 527 -27.29 -52.97 -3.29
CA SER A 527 -28.38 -53.78 -2.74
C SER A 527 -29.69 -53.38 -3.43
N THR A 528 -30.25 -54.26 -4.26
CA THR A 528 -31.60 -54.08 -4.81
C THR A 528 -32.63 -54.48 -3.77
N SER A 529 -33.03 -53.56 -2.90
CA SER A 529 -34.28 -53.71 -2.15
C SER A 529 -35.44 -53.26 -3.04
N THR A 530 -36.25 -54.19 -3.52
CA THR A 530 -37.51 -53.87 -4.21
C THR A 530 -38.59 -53.52 -3.19
N PRO A 531 -39.19 -52.32 -3.21
CA PRO A 531 -40.34 -51.98 -2.37
C PRO A 531 -41.65 -52.63 -2.87
N PRO A 532 -42.60 -53.01 -2.00
CA PRO A 532 -43.91 -53.52 -2.41
C PRO A 532 -44.76 -52.44 -3.09
N ALA A 533 -45.58 -52.86 -4.05
CA ALA A 533 -46.40 -52.02 -4.91
C ALA A 533 -47.41 -51.11 -4.16
N THR A 534 -47.53 -49.87 -4.63
CA THR A 534 -48.55 -48.88 -4.24
C THR A 534 -49.71 -48.83 -5.26
N PRO A 535 -50.98 -48.73 -4.84
CA PRO A 535 -52.08 -48.24 -5.69
C PRO A 535 -52.20 -46.69 -5.66
N PRO A 536 -52.96 -46.06 -6.58
CA PRO A 536 -52.56 -44.80 -7.23
C PRO A 536 -53.28 -43.50 -6.77
N GLY A 537 -52.61 -42.36 -7.03
CA GLY A 537 -53.12 -40.96 -7.05
C GLY A 537 -52.63 -40.12 -5.85
N THR A 538 -52.05 -38.91 -5.93
CA THR A 538 -52.18 -37.70 -6.78
C THR A 538 -50.96 -36.75 -6.44
N PRO A 539 -50.75 -35.57 -7.09
CA PRO A 539 -49.41 -35.07 -7.54
C PRO A 539 -48.65 -34.14 -6.55
N PRO A 540 -47.52 -33.53 -6.99
CA PRO A 540 -46.18 -33.71 -6.41
C PRO A 540 -45.94 -32.95 -5.07
N SER A 541 -45.13 -33.54 -4.17
CA SER A 541 -44.62 -32.85 -2.97
C SER A 541 -43.09 -32.74 -2.98
N ALA A 542 -42.64 -31.68 -2.32
CA ALA A 542 -41.37 -30.97 -2.35
C ALA A 542 -40.09 -31.82 -2.08
N PRO A 543 -38.89 -31.28 -2.39
CA PRO A 543 -37.62 -31.95 -2.12
C PRO A 543 -37.42 -32.20 -0.61
N PRO A 544 -36.60 -33.20 -0.21
CA PRO A 544 -36.49 -33.62 1.18
C PRO A 544 -35.95 -32.52 2.09
N ALA A 545 -36.51 -32.43 3.29
CA ALA A 545 -36.18 -31.44 4.30
C ALA A 545 -34.72 -31.54 4.77
N SER A 546 -34.09 -30.37 4.88
CA SER A 546 -32.86 -30.12 5.63
C SER A 546 -32.96 -30.72 7.05
N PRO A 547 -31.87 -31.27 7.63
CA PRO A 547 -31.89 -31.79 9.00
C PRO A 547 -32.47 -30.76 9.97
N ALA A 548 -33.32 -31.24 10.88
CA ALA A 548 -34.02 -30.39 11.85
C ALA A 548 -32.99 -29.62 12.70
N ALA A 549 -33.16 -28.30 12.77
CA ALA A 549 -32.37 -27.45 13.65
C ALA A 549 -32.44 -27.96 15.10
N PRO A 550 -31.34 -27.90 15.88
CA PRO A 550 -31.35 -28.33 17.27
C PRO A 550 -32.45 -27.60 18.04
N THR A 551 -33.31 -28.35 18.73
CA THR A 551 -34.41 -27.78 19.52
C THR A 551 -33.86 -27.19 20.83
N LEU A 552 -33.89 -25.86 20.95
CA LEU A 552 -33.53 -25.16 22.18
C LEU A 552 -34.51 -25.49 23.33
N PRO A 553 -34.04 -25.51 24.59
CA PRO A 553 -34.90 -25.67 25.75
C PRO A 553 -36.01 -24.61 25.82
N ALA A 554 -37.18 -24.98 26.34
CA ALA A 554 -38.32 -24.06 26.48
C ALA A 554 -37.94 -22.81 27.30
N GLY A 555 -38.24 -21.63 26.76
CA GLY A 555 -37.92 -20.34 27.39
C GLY A 555 -36.53 -19.78 27.06
N VAL A 556 -35.74 -20.48 26.23
CA VAL A 556 -34.43 -20.04 25.74
C VAL A 556 -34.47 -19.89 24.21
N ALA A 557 -33.96 -18.77 23.70
CA ALA A 557 -33.79 -18.49 22.29
C ALA A 557 -32.32 -18.22 21.93
N ALA A 558 -31.95 -18.42 20.68
CA ALA A 558 -30.64 -17.99 20.17
C ALA A 558 -30.48 -16.47 20.34
N GLY A 559 -29.29 -16.04 20.79
CA GLY A 559 -29.00 -14.66 21.16
C GLY A 559 -29.35 -14.29 22.61
N ASP A 560 -29.99 -15.20 23.36
CA ASP A 560 -30.23 -14.99 24.79
C ASP A 560 -28.93 -15.01 25.59
N LEU A 561 -28.89 -14.19 26.64
CA LEU A 561 -27.93 -14.31 27.71
C LEU A 561 -28.58 -15.05 28.86
N VAL A 562 -27.99 -16.15 29.29
CA VAL A 562 -28.54 -17.01 30.35
C VAL A 562 -27.55 -17.21 31.48
N ARG A 563 -28.07 -17.39 32.70
CA ARG A 563 -27.31 -17.84 33.87
C ARG A 563 -28.12 -18.85 34.68
N GLY A 564 -27.42 -19.78 35.32
CA GLY A 564 -27.99 -20.70 36.30
C GLY A 564 -27.93 -20.12 37.72
N THR A 565 -27.81 -21.00 38.70
CA THR A 565 -27.62 -20.63 40.12
C THR A 565 -26.26 -19.96 40.39
N THR A 566 -25.26 -20.25 39.56
CA THR A 566 -23.92 -19.64 39.65
C THR A 566 -23.85 -18.23 39.03
N ALA A 567 -22.73 -17.53 39.21
CA ALA A 567 -22.49 -16.20 38.66
C ALA A 567 -22.09 -16.18 37.17
N ALA A 568 -21.77 -17.34 36.59
CA ALA A 568 -21.34 -17.42 35.20
C ALA A 568 -22.48 -17.10 34.23
N VAL A 569 -22.20 -16.21 33.27
CA VAL A 569 -23.12 -15.80 32.22
C VAL A 569 -22.72 -16.48 30.91
N TYR A 570 -23.72 -16.93 30.15
CA TYR A 570 -23.52 -17.61 28.88
C TYR A 570 -24.34 -16.95 27.77
N ALA A 571 -23.76 -16.80 26.58
CA ALA A 571 -24.49 -16.50 25.36
C ALA A 571 -24.98 -17.79 24.70
N VAL A 572 -26.23 -17.81 24.24
CA VAL A 572 -26.82 -18.94 23.51
C VAL A 572 -26.70 -18.70 22.01
N SER A 573 -26.07 -19.62 21.29
CA SER A 573 -25.88 -19.55 19.83
C SER A 573 -27.02 -20.25 19.08
N SER A 574 -27.12 -19.98 17.78
CA SER A 574 -28.12 -20.61 16.90
C SER A 574 -27.93 -22.13 16.72
N ASP A 575 -26.72 -22.64 16.98
CA ASP A 575 -26.38 -24.07 16.95
C ASP A 575 -26.74 -24.83 18.24
N GLY A 576 -27.42 -24.17 19.20
CA GLY A 576 -27.91 -24.79 20.43
C GLY A 576 -26.88 -24.88 21.56
N LYS A 577 -25.72 -24.23 21.42
CA LYS A 577 -24.67 -24.24 22.45
C LYS A 577 -24.73 -23.03 23.37
N ARG A 578 -24.09 -23.15 24.54
CA ARG A 578 -23.85 -22.06 25.49
C ARG A 578 -22.37 -21.69 25.52
N HIS A 579 -22.07 -20.41 25.36
CA HIS A 579 -20.73 -19.85 25.29
C HIS A 579 -20.45 -18.99 26.52
N ALA A 580 -19.48 -19.38 27.35
CA ALA A 580 -19.20 -18.71 28.60
C ALA A 580 -18.51 -17.35 28.38
N PHE A 581 -18.90 -16.31 29.13
CA PHE A 581 -18.10 -15.11 29.28
C PHE A 581 -17.01 -15.36 30.33
N PRO A 582 -15.72 -15.28 30.00
CA PRO A 582 -14.65 -15.61 30.95
C PRO A 582 -14.61 -14.69 32.17
N ASN A 583 -14.97 -13.41 31.98
CA ASN A 583 -15.03 -12.42 33.04
C ASN A 583 -15.93 -11.24 32.65
N GLU A 584 -16.17 -10.35 33.61
CA GLU A 584 -16.99 -9.15 33.41
C GLU A 584 -16.40 -8.16 32.39
N THR A 585 -15.06 -8.08 32.27
CA THR A 585 -14.41 -7.20 31.30
C THR A 585 -14.80 -7.58 29.87
N VAL A 586 -14.74 -8.87 29.54
CA VAL A 586 -15.19 -9.38 28.23
C VAL A 586 -16.68 -9.11 28.03
N TYR A 587 -17.51 -9.42 29.03
CA TYR A 587 -18.95 -9.16 28.97
C TYR A 587 -19.28 -7.70 28.64
N ARG A 588 -18.60 -6.75 29.31
CA ARG A 588 -18.83 -5.30 29.13
C ARG A 588 -18.44 -4.75 27.77
N THR A 589 -17.69 -5.51 26.97
CA THR A 589 -17.40 -5.11 25.58
C THR A 589 -18.53 -5.45 24.62
N TRP A 590 -19.40 -6.40 24.99
CA TRP A 590 -20.57 -6.79 24.21
C TRP A 590 -21.88 -6.21 24.75
N PHE A 591 -21.97 -5.98 26.07
CA PHE A 591 -23.20 -5.57 26.73
C PHE A 591 -22.95 -4.46 27.76
N PRO A 592 -23.81 -3.43 27.84
CA PRO A 592 -23.61 -2.31 28.77
C PRO A 592 -23.76 -2.73 30.24
N ASP A 593 -24.68 -3.65 30.52
CA ASP A 593 -25.01 -4.13 31.86
C ASP A 593 -25.61 -5.55 31.82
N PHE A 594 -25.94 -6.10 32.99
CA PHE A 594 -26.49 -7.44 33.15
C PHE A 594 -28.02 -7.51 33.06
N SER A 595 -28.72 -6.43 32.69
CA SER A 595 -30.19 -6.38 32.66
C SER A 595 -30.80 -7.34 31.62
N GLY A 596 -30.05 -7.66 30.57
CA GLY A 596 -30.44 -8.63 29.54
C GLY A 596 -30.21 -10.10 29.90
N VAL A 597 -29.63 -10.40 31.07
CA VAL A 597 -29.34 -11.78 31.48
C VAL A 597 -30.56 -12.44 32.10
N LYS A 598 -31.02 -13.52 31.49
CA LYS A 598 -32.12 -14.35 31.97
C LYS A 598 -31.62 -15.40 32.97
N THR A 599 -32.29 -15.52 34.10
CA THR A 599 -32.06 -16.65 35.02
C THR A 599 -32.87 -17.85 34.56
N VAL A 600 -32.20 -18.97 34.31
CA VAL A 600 -32.80 -20.26 33.95
C VAL A 600 -32.47 -21.31 35.00
N SER A 601 -33.18 -22.45 34.97
CA SER A 601 -32.84 -23.57 35.87
C SER A 601 -31.50 -24.20 35.48
N ASP A 602 -30.77 -24.79 36.43
CA ASP A 602 -29.52 -25.49 36.13
C ASP A 602 -29.73 -26.68 35.18
N ALA A 603 -30.92 -27.29 35.18
CA ALA A 603 -31.30 -28.34 34.24
C ALA A 603 -31.45 -27.79 32.80
N THR A 604 -32.08 -26.62 32.66
CA THR A 604 -32.19 -25.90 31.37
C THR A 604 -30.81 -25.51 30.86
N LEU A 605 -29.93 -25.02 31.75
CA LEU A 605 -28.57 -24.68 31.39
C LEU A 605 -27.79 -25.92 30.94
N ALA A 606 -27.86 -27.02 31.71
CA ALA A 606 -27.17 -28.29 31.43
C ALA A 606 -27.56 -28.89 30.06
N ALA A 607 -28.80 -28.68 29.60
CA ALA A 607 -29.28 -29.14 28.30
C ALA A 607 -28.63 -28.43 27.09
N LEU A 608 -27.95 -27.30 27.29
CA LEU A 608 -27.21 -26.58 26.25
C LEU A 608 -25.73 -26.99 26.29
N PRO A 609 -25.17 -27.72 25.31
CA PRO A 609 -23.75 -28.10 25.31
C PRO A 609 -22.81 -26.90 25.36
N LEU A 610 -21.61 -27.07 25.93
CA LEU A 610 -20.59 -26.02 25.97
C LEU A 610 -20.00 -25.76 24.58
N GLY A 611 -19.93 -24.49 24.19
CA GLY A 611 -19.20 -23.99 23.02
C GLY A 611 -17.89 -23.31 23.41
N LYS A 612 -17.24 -22.65 22.43
CA LYS A 612 -16.06 -21.81 22.67
C LYS A 612 -16.37 -20.65 23.62
N ASN A 613 -15.40 -20.19 24.40
CA ASN A 613 -15.59 -19.02 25.25
C ASN A 613 -15.87 -17.76 24.42
N VAL A 614 -16.65 -16.82 24.94
CA VAL A 614 -16.80 -15.50 24.32
C VAL A 614 -15.48 -14.74 24.47
N ILE A 615 -15.01 -14.16 23.37
CA ILE A 615 -13.82 -13.33 23.32
C ILE A 615 -14.15 -11.85 23.55
N MET A 616 -13.11 -11.06 23.84
CA MET A 616 -13.21 -9.60 23.83
C MET A 616 -13.75 -9.13 22.48
N ARG A 617 -14.73 -8.22 22.49
CA ARG A 617 -15.39 -7.78 21.26
C ARG A 617 -14.39 -7.11 20.31
N PRO A 618 -14.35 -7.48 19.03
CA PRO A 618 -13.52 -6.80 18.04
C PRO A 618 -13.73 -5.29 18.03
N GLY A 619 -12.65 -4.54 17.82
CA GLY A 619 -12.72 -3.07 17.76
C GLY A 619 -12.92 -2.35 19.10
N THR A 620 -12.73 -3.01 20.25
CA THR A 620 -12.92 -2.39 21.58
C THR A 620 -11.61 -2.06 22.31
N HIS A 621 -11.16 -2.94 23.19
CA HIS A 621 -9.92 -2.80 23.95
C HIS A 621 -8.77 -3.52 23.24
N PRO A 622 -7.60 -2.88 23.08
CA PRO A 622 -6.39 -3.64 22.80
C PRO A 622 -6.07 -4.54 24.01
N VAL A 623 -5.51 -5.72 23.73
CA VAL A 623 -5.21 -6.75 24.74
C VAL A 623 -3.75 -7.14 24.76
N LYS A 624 -3.30 -7.67 25.88
CA LYS A 624 -1.98 -8.29 26.05
C LYS A 624 -2.05 -9.42 27.08
N ILE A 625 -0.99 -10.23 27.13
CA ILE A 625 -0.73 -11.12 28.27
C ILE A 625 0.38 -10.50 29.13
N VAL A 626 0.39 -10.77 30.43
CA VAL A 626 1.37 -10.16 31.35
C VAL A 626 2.81 -10.60 31.01
N SER A 627 2.98 -11.81 30.50
CA SER A 627 4.28 -12.41 30.16
C SER A 627 4.88 -11.92 28.83
N ASP A 628 4.14 -11.16 28.01
CA ASP A 628 4.59 -10.65 26.71
C ASP A 628 4.31 -9.13 26.63
N PRO A 629 5.32 -8.28 26.34
CA PRO A 629 5.09 -6.85 26.18
C PRO A 629 4.24 -6.48 24.95
N LYS A 630 4.01 -7.40 24.00
CA LYS A 630 3.19 -7.13 22.80
C LYS A 630 1.74 -6.81 23.15
N VAL A 631 1.21 -5.80 22.47
CA VAL A 631 -0.19 -5.37 22.56
C VAL A 631 -0.86 -5.64 21.23
N TYR A 632 -2.09 -6.12 21.25
CA TYR A 632 -2.83 -6.57 20.07
C TYR A 632 -4.18 -5.87 19.97
N ALA A 633 -4.56 -5.44 18.77
CA ALA A 633 -5.95 -5.17 18.45
C ALA A 633 -6.65 -6.50 18.12
N ILE A 634 -7.99 -6.54 18.23
CA ILE A 634 -8.77 -7.75 17.98
C ILE A 634 -9.73 -7.51 16.82
N GLU A 635 -9.69 -8.43 15.86
CA GLU A 635 -10.58 -8.50 14.71
C GLU A 635 -11.63 -9.62 14.86
N PRO A 636 -12.71 -9.60 14.06
CA PRO A 636 -13.74 -10.62 14.06
C PRO A 636 -13.19 -12.04 13.93
N GLY A 637 -13.80 -12.97 14.68
CA GLY A 637 -13.30 -14.35 14.82
C GLY A 637 -12.21 -14.52 15.88
N GLY A 638 -11.77 -13.44 16.55
CA GLY A 638 -10.75 -13.50 17.61
C GLY A 638 -9.33 -13.47 17.09
N VAL A 639 -9.12 -12.77 15.96
CA VAL A 639 -7.79 -12.62 15.37
C VAL A 639 -7.06 -11.47 16.06
N LEU A 640 -5.90 -11.77 16.65
CA LEU A 640 -5.03 -10.81 17.31
C LEU A 640 -4.08 -10.19 16.28
N ARG A 641 -4.19 -8.88 16.10
CA ARG A 641 -3.33 -8.07 15.24
C ARG A 641 -2.30 -7.35 16.10
N TRP A 642 -1.03 -7.75 16.03
CA TRP A 642 0.03 -7.12 16.83
C TRP A 642 0.16 -5.63 16.46
N ILE A 643 0.26 -4.75 17.45
CA ILE A 643 0.53 -3.31 17.29
C ILE A 643 2.04 -3.09 17.46
N PRO A 644 2.82 -2.91 16.38
CA PRO A 644 4.29 -2.96 16.45
C PRO A 644 4.95 -1.71 17.03
N SER A 645 4.22 -0.59 17.10
CA SER A 645 4.78 0.68 17.57
C SER A 645 3.76 1.53 18.33
N GLU A 646 4.27 2.40 19.18
CA GLU A 646 3.45 3.39 19.90
C GLU A 646 2.74 4.36 18.94
N GLY A 647 3.36 4.71 17.80
CA GLY A 647 2.72 5.56 16.79
C GLY A 647 1.43 4.97 16.26
N ILE A 648 1.39 3.65 16.01
CA ILE A 648 0.18 2.94 15.56
C ILE A 648 -0.87 2.89 16.68
N ALA A 649 -0.44 2.70 17.92
CA ALA A 649 -1.34 2.68 19.07
C ALA A 649 -1.97 4.07 19.32
N GLN A 650 -1.20 5.13 19.18
CA GLN A 650 -1.67 6.51 19.31
C GLN A 650 -2.59 6.91 18.14
N ASP A 651 -2.29 6.44 16.93
CA ASP A 651 -3.13 6.65 15.74
C ASP A 651 -4.53 6.03 15.94
N LEU A 652 -4.59 4.77 16.39
CA LEU A 652 -5.85 4.07 16.60
C LEU A 652 -6.61 4.55 17.84
N TYR A 653 -5.93 4.77 18.96
CA TYR A 653 -6.58 4.88 20.26
C TYR A 653 -6.33 6.20 20.99
N GLY A 654 -5.55 7.11 20.39
CA GLY A 654 -5.17 8.41 20.94
C GLY A 654 -3.98 8.34 21.90
N SER A 655 -3.53 9.49 22.40
CA SER A 655 -2.37 9.61 23.30
C SER A 655 -2.53 8.83 24.61
N SER A 656 -3.76 8.59 25.06
CA SER A 656 -4.08 7.79 26.26
C SER A 656 -4.30 6.30 25.95
N TRP A 657 -3.83 5.78 24.82
CA TRP A 657 -4.07 4.40 24.38
C TRP A 657 -3.68 3.35 25.44
N ALA A 658 -2.60 3.60 26.19
CA ALA A 658 -2.11 2.66 27.20
C ALA A 658 -3.17 2.38 28.29
N ALA A 659 -4.01 3.37 28.63
CA ALA A 659 -5.11 3.19 29.59
C ALA A 659 -6.26 2.31 29.05
N ARG A 660 -6.31 2.12 27.73
CA ARG A 660 -7.30 1.26 27.05
C ARG A 660 -6.87 -0.20 26.99
N VAL A 661 -5.60 -0.53 27.28
CA VAL A 661 -5.09 -1.90 27.25
C VAL A 661 -5.73 -2.73 28.36
N ARG A 662 -6.06 -4.00 28.06
CA ARG A 662 -6.56 -4.98 29.03
C ARG A 662 -5.69 -6.23 29.03
N ASP A 663 -5.33 -6.68 30.22
CA ASP A 663 -4.65 -7.97 30.37
C ASP A 663 -5.66 -9.10 30.18
N VAL A 664 -5.25 -10.11 29.41
CA VAL A 664 -5.96 -11.37 29.21
C VAL A 664 -5.13 -12.46 29.86
N ASP A 665 -5.80 -13.39 30.56
CA ASP A 665 -5.12 -14.55 31.13
C ASP A 665 -4.52 -15.42 30.01
N ALA A 666 -3.28 -15.89 30.19
CA ALA A 666 -2.58 -16.67 29.16
C ALA A 666 -3.34 -17.95 28.75
N THR A 667 -4.13 -18.54 29.64
CA THR A 667 -4.95 -19.73 29.34
C THR A 667 -6.15 -19.41 28.45
N LEU A 668 -6.69 -18.19 28.56
CA LEU A 668 -7.77 -17.68 27.70
C LEU A 668 -7.22 -17.09 26.39
N PHE A 669 -5.92 -16.80 26.33
CA PHE A 669 -5.26 -16.32 25.12
C PHE A 669 -5.26 -17.38 24.00
N ALA A 670 -5.36 -18.67 24.35
CA ALA A 670 -5.50 -19.78 23.40
C ALA A 670 -6.84 -19.80 22.65
N ASP A 671 -7.84 -19.05 23.12
CA ASP A 671 -9.12 -18.88 22.41
C ASP A 671 -9.01 -17.91 21.22
N TYR A 672 -7.88 -17.21 21.08
CA TYR A 672 -7.58 -16.28 19.99
C TYR A 672 -6.64 -16.90 18.95
N ALA A 673 -6.73 -16.41 17.71
CA ALA A 673 -5.81 -16.75 16.64
C ALA A 673 -4.84 -15.59 16.39
N SER A 674 -3.57 -15.87 16.12
CA SER A 674 -2.64 -14.83 15.68
C SER A 674 -2.93 -14.42 14.23
N GLY A 675 -2.94 -13.11 13.97
CA GLY A 675 -2.99 -12.54 12.63
C GLY A 675 -1.75 -11.69 12.34
N GLU A 676 -1.69 -11.11 11.15
CA GLU A 676 -0.58 -10.24 10.76
C GLU A 676 -0.49 -8.99 11.65
N PRO A 677 0.70 -8.41 11.83
CA PRO A 677 0.86 -7.15 12.55
C PRO A 677 0.19 -5.99 11.81
N LEU A 678 -0.33 -5.01 12.55
CA LEU A 678 -0.88 -3.79 11.97
C LEU A 678 0.22 -2.90 11.42
N ILE A 679 -0.08 -2.24 10.30
CA ILE A 679 0.72 -1.14 9.77
C ILE A 679 0.08 0.22 10.08
N LEU A 680 0.86 1.30 10.02
CA LEU A 680 0.38 2.65 10.33
C LEU A 680 -0.73 3.10 9.35
N GLY A 681 -1.84 3.62 9.88
CA GLY A 681 -3.03 4.01 9.13
C GLY A 681 -3.98 2.87 8.77
N GLU A 682 -3.63 1.62 9.12
CA GLU A 682 -4.54 0.48 9.01
C GLU A 682 -5.51 0.45 10.21
N ILE A 683 -6.81 0.40 9.93
CA ILE A 683 -7.84 0.25 10.96
C ILE A 683 -8.26 -1.23 11.01
N PRO A 684 -8.12 -1.92 12.17
CA PRO A 684 -8.53 -3.30 12.31
C PRO A 684 -10.00 -3.50 11.95
N THR A 685 -10.30 -4.58 11.25
CA THR A 685 -11.70 -4.95 10.95
C THR A 685 -12.50 -5.13 12.25
N GLY A 686 -13.81 -4.88 12.19
CA GLY A 686 -14.66 -4.88 13.39
C GLY A 686 -14.65 -3.57 14.18
N THR A 687 -13.74 -2.64 13.90
CA THR A 687 -13.66 -1.32 14.55
C THR A 687 -14.78 -0.39 14.10
N VAL A 688 -15.25 0.48 15.01
CA VAL A 688 -16.15 1.60 14.65
C VAL A 688 -15.39 2.91 14.72
N VAL A 689 -15.53 3.70 13.67
CA VAL A 689 -14.86 4.98 13.47
C VAL A 689 -15.89 6.11 13.38
N ALA A 690 -15.62 7.23 14.05
CA ALA A 690 -16.38 8.47 13.89
C ALA A 690 -15.75 9.34 12.80
N ASP A 691 -16.55 9.83 11.85
CA ASP A 691 -16.06 10.64 10.71
C ASP A 691 -15.82 12.13 11.02
N GLY A 692 -16.00 12.54 12.28
CA GLY A 692 -15.82 13.93 12.72
C GLY A 692 -16.98 14.89 12.37
N ILE A 693 -17.97 14.45 11.59
CA ILE A 693 -19.17 15.23 11.23
C ILE A 693 -20.48 14.59 11.73
N GLY A 694 -20.35 13.58 12.60
CA GLY A 694 -21.47 12.95 13.32
C GLY A 694 -21.91 11.59 12.79
N GLY A 695 -21.20 11.01 11.83
CA GLY A 695 -21.42 9.65 11.33
C GLY A 695 -20.52 8.61 12.01
N TYR A 696 -21.03 7.38 12.10
CA TYR A 696 -20.30 6.21 12.61
C TYR A 696 -20.17 5.16 11.51
N TRP A 697 -18.97 4.63 11.34
CA TRP A 697 -18.61 3.72 10.27
C TRP A 697 -17.98 2.45 10.84
N TRP A 698 -18.52 1.29 10.50
CA TRP A 698 -17.99 -0.01 10.89
C TRP A 698 -17.05 -0.53 9.81
N ILE A 699 -15.84 -0.94 10.19
CA ILE A 699 -14.87 -1.55 9.27
C ILE A 699 -15.30 -3.00 9.02
N SER A 700 -15.71 -3.28 7.78
CA SER A 700 -16.29 -4.57 7.38
C SER A 700 -15.28 -5.71 7.36
N THR A 701 -15.78 -6.92 7.47
CA THR A 701 -15.03 -8.18 7.30
C THR A 701 -15.06 -8.70 5.86
N ASP A 702 -15.73 -8.00 4.93
CA ASP A 702 -15.78 -8.43 3.54
C ASP A 702 -14.41 -8.28 2.86
N ALA A 703 -14.11 -9.21 1.96
CA ALA A 703 -12.87 -9.23 1.17
C ALA A 703 -12.71 -8.00 0.24
N SER A 704 -13.68 -7.07 0.22
CA SER A 704 -13.64 -5.86 -0.60
C SER A 704 -13.14 -4.61 0.15
N GLY A 705 -12.85 -4.72 1.45
CA GLY A 705 -12.30 -3.63 2.25
C GLY A 705 -13.25 -2.43 2.39
N LYS A 706 -14.56 -2.65 2.24
CA LYS A 706 -15.56 -1.57 2.27
C LYS A 706 -15.94 -1.23 3.71
N VAL A 707 -16.17 0.05 4.01
CA VAL A 707 -16.74 0.47 5.31
C VAL A 707 -18.25 0.55 5.24
N ARG A 708 -18.95 0.23 6.32
CA ARG A 708 -20.42 0.29 6.35
C ARG A 708 -20.86 1.38 7.32
N ARG A 709 -21.70 2.31 6.86
CA ARG A 709 -22.21 3.40 7.70
C ARG A 709 -23.32 2.90 8.61
N HIS A 710 -23.32 3.28 9.89
CA HIS A 710 -24.52 3.21 10.71
C HIS A 710 -25.45 4.38 10.39
N ALA A 711 -26.70 4.08 10.01
CA ALA A 711 -27.67 5.10 9.62
C ALA A 711 -27.99 6.11 10.74
N SER A 712 -27.78 5.75 12.01
CA SER A 712 -27.88 6.66 13.15
C SER A 712 -27.13 6.12 14.38
N ALA A 713 -26.94 6.97 15.40
CA ALA A 713 -26.46 6.55 16.71
C ALA A 713 -27.38 5.52 17.39
N ASN A 714 -28.69 5.54 17.09
CA ASN A 714 -29.61 4.50 17.56
C ASN A 714 -29.31 3.15 16.91
N VAL A 715 -28.97 3.12 15.62
CA VAL A 715 -28.59 1.88 14.92
C VAL A 715 -27.24 1.33 15.42
N LEU A 716 -26.31 2.21 15.79
CA LEU A 716 -25.07 1.83 16.47
C LEU A 716 -25.38 1.09 17.80
N ALA A 717 -26.26 1.68 18.62
CA ALA A 717 -26.68 1.09 19.90
C ALA A 717 -27.52 -0.19 19.74
N LEU A 718 -28.39 -0.27 18.74
CA LEU A 718 -29.14 -1.49 18.39
C LEU A 718 -28.19 -2.65 18.08
N ASN A 719 -27.07 -2.37 17.42
CA ASN A 719 -26.00 -3.36 17.15
C ASN A 719 -24.99 -3.50 18.30
N ARG A 720 -25.33 -2.99 19.49
CA ARG A 720 -24.57 -3.12 20.74
C ARG A 720 -23.14 -2.56 20.69
N PHE A 721 -22.88 -1.61 19.79
CA PHE A 721 -21.66 -0.82 19.85
C PHE A 721 -21.81 0.32 20.86
N SER A 722 -20.77 0.53 21.67
CA SER A 722 -20.68 1.64 22.60
C SER A 722 -19.82 2.76 22.01
N SER A 723 -20.29 4.01 22.13
CA SER A 723 -19.53 5.19 21.74
C SER A 723 -18.21 5.34 22.50
N THR A 724 -18.06 4.67 23.65
CA THR A 724 -16.81 4.66 24.44
C THR A 724 -15.65 4.01 23.69
N PHE A 725 -15.94 3.06 22.79
CA PHE A 725 -14.91 2.32 22.07
C PHE A 725 -14.62 2.90 20.69
N VAL A 726 -15.48 3.80 20.19
CA VAL A 726 -15.34 4.43 18.89
C VAL A 726 -14.03 5.20 18.82
N ILE A 727 -13.33 5.06 17.70
CA ILE A 727 -12.09 5.79 17.41
C ILE A 727 -12.38 6.94 16.44
N ALA A 728 -11.54 7.97 16.40
CA ALA A 728 -11.72 9.09 15.47
C ALA A 728 -11.11 8.73 14.10
N SER A 729 -11.80 9.05 13.00
CA SER A 729 -11.24 8.95 11.66
C SER A 729 -10.15 10.00 11.47
N ARG A 730 -8.97 9.58 11.03
CA ARG A 730 -7.86 10.49 10.68
C ARG A 730 -7.34 10.33 9.25
N THR A 731 -7.79 9.28 8.56
CA THR A 731 -7.58 9.02 7.14
C THR A 731 -8.92 9.06 6.40
N GLY A 732 -8.90 9.23 5.08
CA GLY A 732 -10.10 9.08 4.26
C GLY A 732 -10.61 7.64 4.35
N LEU A 733 -11.88 7.45 4.74
CA LEU A 733 -12.50 6.13 4.79
C LEU A 733 -12.64 5.58 3.36
N PRO A 734 -12.40 4.27 3.13
CA PRO A 734 -12.52 3.66 1.80
C PRO A 734 -13.97 3.66 1.32
N ALA A 735 -14.21 3.18 0.09
CA ALA A 735 -15.54 3.20 -0.52
C ALA A 735 -16.61 2.52 0.36
N SER A 736 -17.77 3.18 0.50
CA SER A 736 -18.87 2.70 1.35
C SER A 736 -19.50 1.42 0.77
N GLY A 737 -19.66 0.42 1.62
CA GLY A 737 -20.55 -0.71 1.45
C GLY A 737 -22.00 -0.34 1.78
N VAL A 738 -22.85 -1.36 1.92
CA VAL A 738 -24.26 -1.18 2.27
C VAL A 738 -24.41 -0.71 3.71
N ASP A 739 -25.13 0.41 3.89
CA ASP A 739 -25.43 0.99 5.19
C ASP A 739 -26.11 -0.01 6.13
N ILE A 740 -25.70 0.03 7.40
CA ILE A 740 -26.35 -0.66 8.51
C ILE A 740 -27.53 0.22 8.93
N VAL A 741 -28.73 -0.20 8.54
CA VAL A 741 -29.98 0.54 8.78
C VAL A 741 -30.79 0.00 9.97
N GLY A 742 -30.41 -1.16 10.51
CA GLY A 742 -31.12 -1.83 11.61
C GLY A 742 -30.23 -2.82 12.37
N PHE A 743 -30.85 -3.69 13.17
CA PHE A 743 -30.18 -4.74 13.92
C PHE A 743 -29.66 -5.85 12.99
N GLU A 744 -28.40 -6.24 13.16
CA GLU A 744 -27.76 -7.36 12.45
C GLU A 744 -27.15 -8.32 13.47
N SER A 745 -27.62 -9.56 13.50
CA SER A 745 -27.16 -10.58 14.47
C SER A 745 -25.66 -10.83 14.39
N GLY A 746 -25.09 -10.84 13.18
CA GLY A 746 -23.65 -11.03 12.96
C GLY A 746 -22.77 -9.90 13.50
N LEU A 747 -23.33 -8.72 13.81
CA LEU A 747 -22.62 -7.61 14.43
C LEU A 747 -22.89 -7.53 15.94
N ALA A 748 -24.13 -7.81 16.33
CA ALA A 748 -24.63 -7.60 17.68
C ALA A 748 -24.40 -8.78 18.64
N LEU A 749 -24.19 -9.99 18.11
CA LEU A 749 -24.04 -11.22 18.91
C LEU A 749 -22.59 -11.72 18.85
N PRO A 750 -22.05 -12.27 19.97
CA PRO A 750 -20.71 -12.87 19.99
C PRO A 750 -20.60 -14.14 19.15
N TYR A 751 -21.72 -14.81 18.87
CA TYR A 751 -21.82 -16.00 18.05
C TYR A 751 -23.13 -15.95 17.24
N PRO A 752 -23.13 -16.33 15.96
CA PRO A 752 -24.31 -16.32 15.11
C PRO A 752 -25.39 -17.34 15.50
#